data_AF-A0A7X8L263-F1
#
_entry.id   AF-A0A7X8L263-F1
#
_cell.length_a   1.000
_cell.length_b   1.000
_cell.length_c   1.000
_cell.angle_alpha   90.00
_cell.angle_beta   90.00
_cell.angle_gamma   90.00
#
_symmetry.space_group_name_H-M   'P 1'
#
loop_
_entity.id
_entity.type
_entity.pdbx_description
1 polymer ?
#
loop_
_entity_poly.entity_id
_entity_poly.type
_entity_poly.pdbx_seq_one_letter_code
_entity_poly.pdbx_strand_id
1 'polypeptide(L)'
;MKKKPIVVTTLLMAVIYCLTLTTPIFATTDPNPVSEITDTDEITQEERELSPLNNWIEGTDPTAPTDSIESIEQDNKLFFESMDAVDSNATVSTSEVVSTQTMLEELLPQDATVKKSTGESEASVEDRAAHEPLATTAQTDSGIPIDETHFPDLNFREYLKNKYDSNADAVLSEREIADVLIINTEIESNDSFLLNIQDWQGIEYLKNLEHLALNNDCVITNLDVSQNKALEDLYLGESLTLKITSLDVSKNNNLINFFCSGYFFNKVNFGANPTIKRLGIESVGKTKFDLSKFKNLDSFACIDAEYKYLSLRDNPNLENLVIYYDNELSQKIETLDISQNINLKYLVCLSCHLPSLDISNNPNLEVLYCDDNQLSTLDLSNNLNLKELVCSNNQLTTLDISNNSNLEMLYCENNVLTSLDLSNHSNLQSLTCHNNQLTSLDISKTAIQNWAYVEPNQLRVQPNRNGNFDLSTLPGNFDVTKVSNWEGGTLSGHILTPDPTADAVTYTYDIGKGLSANFSLVIRQDPVTNVTARPLAANTVDLAWDESPGVDGYLIFRKIDRGQLEYVYMVDEPYYVDRNAKNDTWNYYFIFSYIQRQDGSWLISPASQYAYAKPLSDDKIPQVQNLKATPLGLHTVHLKWTPVKDVDGYAIFRKTATGKLEYVYVTPNSSYTDTNAISDEYNFYFVFAYRRAKSGQLVLGAVSQYAYAKPSLPDVTRLRTNLGDRGVTVRWNRVTEADGYVIYRKVDGEKNLTYMYTVGKDRQHWTDLNPARGSVNFYFVTPYVKINGKMIINPVKPYTYAVVPE
;
A
#
# COMPACT_ATOMS: atom_id res chain seq x y z
N MET A 1 -20.89 -19.93 -48.27
CA MET A 1 -20.89 -18.65 -47.55
C MET A 1 -19.84 -18.73 -46.46
N LYS A 2 -18.88 -17.79 -46.44
CA LYS A 2 -17.79 -17.80 -45.45
C LYS A 2 -18.39 -17.57 -44.06
N LYS A 3 -18.42 -18.60 -43.22
CA LYS A 3 -18.76 -18.50 -41.79
C LYS A 3 -17.74 -17.54 -41.16
N LYS A 4 -18.16 -16.32 -40.79
CA LYS A 4 -17.41 -15.51 -39.82
C LYS A 4 -17.43 -16.28 -38.49
N PRO A 5 -16.31 -16.42 -37.77
CA PRO A 5 -16.25 -17.26 -36.58
C PRO A 5 -17.10 -16.64 -35.46
N ILE A 6 -18.09 -17.42 -35.03
CA ILE A 6 -19.03 -17.14 -33.93
C ILE A 6 -18.32 -17.15 -32.55
N VAL A 7 -17.01 -17.42 -32.51
CA VAL A 7 -16.26 -17.68 -31.27
C VAL A 7 -15.30 -16.55 -30.87
N VAL A 8 -15.01 -15.60 -31.77
CA VAL A 8 -14.35 -14.33 -31.40
C VAL A 8 -15.24 -13.50 -30.47
N THR A 9 -16.56 -13.68 -30.59
CA THR A 9 -17.55 -13.11 -29.69
C THR A 9 -17.53 -13.71 -28.30
N THR A 10 -16.97 -14.88 -28.00
CA THR A 10 -17.11 -15.49 -26.65
C THR A 10 -16.00 -15.05 -25.68
N LEU A 11 -14.76 -14.88 -26.15
CA LEU A 11 -13.71 -14.25 -25.33
C LEU A 11 -13.96 -12.75 -25.18
N LEU A 12 -14.48 -12.12 -26.25
CA LEU A 12 -14.98 -10.76 -26.17
C LEU A 12 -16.25 -10.70 -25.32
N MET A 13 -17.15 -11.69 -25.31
CA MET A 13 -18.35 -11.76 -24.46
C MET A 13 -18.05 -12.15 -23.02
N ALA A 14 -16.93 -12.81 -22.71
CA ALA A 14 -16.48 -13.01 -21.32
C ALA A 14 -15.81 -11.73 -20.80
N VAL A 15 -14.98 -11.09 -21.62
CA VAL A 15 -14.43 -9.74 -21.35
C VAL A 15 -15.55 -8.68 -21.33
N ILE A 16 -16.57 -8.80 -22.18
CA ILE A 16 -17.78 -7.94 -22.23
C ILE A 16 -18.78 -8.36 -21.15
N TYR A 17 -18.90 -9.63 -20.73
CA TYR A 17 -19.72 -10.01 -19.56
C TYR A 17 -19.17 -9.32 -18.32
N CYS A 18 -17.83 -9.31 -18.17
CA CYS A 18 -17.14 -8.53 -17.15
C CYS A 18 -17.32 -7.00 -17.31
N LEU A 19 -17.50 -6.47 -18.53
CA LEU A 19 -17.72 -5.04 -18.79
C LEU A 19 -19.21 -4.61 -18.85
N THR A 20 -20.18 -5.54 -18.94
CA THR A 20 -21.63 -5.26 -19.11
C THR A 20 -22.44 -5.38 -17.82
N LEU A 21 -21.79 -5.73 -16.71
CA LEU A 21 -22.38 -5.58 -15.38
C LEU A 21 -22.49 -4.11 -14.91
N THR A 22 -21.97 -3.15 -15.68
CA THR A 22 -22.19 -1.72 -15.41
C THR A 22 -23.41 -1.20 -16.16
N THR A 23 -24.61 -1.40 -15.60
CA THR A 23 -25.45 -0.21 -15.43
C THR A 23 -24.82 0.61 -14.30
N PRO A 24 -24.75 1.95 -14.39
CA PRO A 24 -24.40 2.75 -13.23
C PRO A 24 -25.52 2.55 -12.23
N ILE A 25 -25.33 1.64 -11.27
CA ILE A 25 -26.07 1.68 -10.04
C ILE A 25 -25.68 3.02 -9.42
N PHE A 26 -26.63 3.95 -9.39
CA PHE A 26 -26.59 5.08 -8.47
C PHE A 26 -26.46 4.50 -7.06
N ALA A 27 -25.22 4.31 -6.62
CA ALA A 27 -24.89 4.06 -5.25
C ALA A 27 -25.09 5.38 -4.50
N THR A 28 -26.32 5.65 -4.07
CA THR A 28 -26.53 6.43 -2.85
C THR A 28 -26.10 5.53 -1.70
N THR A 29 -24.80 5.42 -1.44
CA THR A 29 -24.29 4.73 -0.24
C THR A 29 -24.00 5.75 0.84
N ASP A 30 -24.94 5.82 1.77
CA ASP A 30 -24.65 5.94 3.20
C ASP A 30 -23.53 4.94 3.57
N PRO A 31 -22.42 5.38 4.18
CA PRO A 31 -21.25 4.52 4.34
C PRO A 31 -21.38 3.65 5.60
N ASN A 32 -21.56 2.34 5.40
CA ASN A 32 -21.06 1.29 6.31
C ASN A 32 -21.26 -0.11 5.70
N PRO A 33 -20.18 -0.90 5.52
CA PRO A 33 -20.28 -2.35 5.63
C PRO A 33 -19.48 -2.85 6.83
N VAL A 34 -20.18 -3.52 7.73
CA VAL A 34 -19.62 -4.38 8.78
C VAL A 34 -19.32 -5.73 8.15
N SER A 35 -18.08 -6.20 8.23
CA SER A 35 -17.77 -7.63 8.14
C SER A 35 -16.95 -8.05 9.36
N GLU A 36 -17.49 -9.01 10.09
CA GLU A 36 -16.89 -9.66 11.25
C GLU A 36 -15.75 -10.59 10.80
N ILE A 37 -14.53 -10.33 11.26
CA ILE A 37 -13.53 -11.37 11.54
C ILE A 37 -12.96 -11.10 12.94
N THR A 38 -12.97 -12.17 13.73
CA THR A 38 -12.64 -12.25 15.15
C THR A 38 -11.14 -12.13 15.45
N ASP A 39 -10.87 -11.61 16.65
CA ASP A 39 -9.63 -11.60 17.45
C ASP A 39 -8.70 -10.36 17.42
N THR A 40 -8.95 -9.52 18.45
CA THR A 40 -8.01 -8.80 19.32
C THR A 40 -7.05 -7.76 18.73
N ASP A 41 -7.45 -6.49 18.79
CA ASP A 41 -6.79 -5.47 19.63
C ASP A 41 -7.63 -4.17 19.61
N GLU A 42 -8.22 -3.80 20.75
CA GLU A 42 -8.94 -2.54 20.95
C GLU A 42 -7.98 -1.36 20.79
N ILE A 43 -8.19 -0.53 19.75
CA ILE A 43 -8.10 0.95 19.72
C ILE A 43 -8.58 1.37 18.32
N THR A 44 -9.80 1.91 18.20
CA THR A 44 -10.21 3.06 17.35
C THR A 44 -11.73 3.09 17.19
N GLN A 45 -12.41 3.86 18.05
CA GLN A 45 -13.75 4.37 17.77
C GLN A 45 -13.93 5.71 18.50
N GLU A 46 -13.25 6.76 18.02
CA GLU A 46 -13.41 8.12 18.56
C GLU A 46 -12.96 9.21 17.57
N GLU A 47 -13.33 9.09 16.29
CA GLU A 47 -13.07 10.11 15.25
C GLU A 47 -14.34 10.57 14.51
N ARG A 48 -15.52 10.47 15.14
CA ARG A 48 -16.80 10.91 14.52
C ARG A 48 -17.63 11.91 15.31
N GLU A 49 -17.03 12.72 16.18
CA GLU A 49 -17.73 13.86 16.79
C GLU A 49 -16.82 15.08 16.97
N LEU A 50 -16.61 15.88 15.92
CA LEU A 50 -16.11 17.26 16.05
C LEU A 50 -16.58 18.16 14.88
N SER A 51 -17.78 18.76 15.00
CA SER A 51 -18.10 20.20 14.73
C SER A 51 -19.59 20.44 14.40
N PRO A 52 -20.15 21.67 14.61
CA PRO A 52 -19.51 22.84 15.23
C PRO A 52 -20.14 23.24 16.59
N LEU A 53 -19.26 23.66 17.49
CA LEU A 53 -19.60 24.36 18.73
C LEU A 53 -19.91 25.83 18.37
N ASN A 54 -21.18 26.18 18.22
CA ASN A 54 -21.61 27.58 18.16
C ASN A 54 -22.63 27.82 19.26
N ASN A 55 -22.12 28.10 20.46
CA ASN A 55 -22.70 28.93 21.52
C ASN A 55 -21.85 28.74 22.79
N TRP A 56 -21.77 29.79 23.60
CA TRP A 56 -21.12 29.93 24.93
C TRP A 56 -19.74 30.60 24.91
N ILE A 57 -19.72 31.94 25.04
CA ILE A 57 -18.92 32.66 26.06
C ILE A 57 -19.64 34.00 26.38
N GLU A 58 -20.20 34.15 27.58
CA GLU A 58 -20.21 35.44 28.30
C GLU A 58 -19.46 35.23 29.62
N GLY A 59 -18.47 36.09 29.86
CA GLY A 59 -17.35 35.84 30.77
C GLY A 59 -17.60 36.17 32.25
N THR A 60 -16.52 36.13 33.04
CA THR A 60 -16.28 37.02 34.20
C THR A 60 -14.90 36.79 34.82
N ASP A 61 -14.28 37.90 35.27
CA ASP A 61 -13.11 38.01 36.16
C ASP A 61 -13.63 38.55 37.54
N PRO A 62 -12.93 38.46 38.71
CA PRO A 62 -13.44 37.73 39.87
C PRO A 62 -13.33 38.53 41.20
N THR A 63 -14.42 38.76 41.93
CA THR A 63 -14.32 39.18 43.35
C THR A 63 -15.48 38.65 44.20
N ALA A 64 -15.14 37.93 45.28
CA ALA A 64 -15.99 37.29 46.30
C ALA A 64 -16.90 38.26 47.11
N PRO A 65 -17.81 37.85 48.06
CA PRO A 65 -18.05 36.52 48.63
C PRO A 65 -19.55 36.07 48.81
N THR A 66 -19.70 34.77 49.11
CA THR A 66 -20.79 34.03 49.79
C THR A 66 -22.13 34.71 50.11
N ASP A 67 -23.24 34.17 49.59
CA ASP A 67 -24.41 33.77 50.39
C ASP A 67 -25.45 32.95 49.60
N SER A 68 -26.02 31.95 50.29
CA SER A 68 -27.27 31.21 50.05
C SER A 68 -27.50 30.41 48.75
N ILE A 69 -27.42 29.09 48.94
CA ILE A 69 -28.17 28.04 48.22
C ILE A 69 -29.67 28.27 48.46
N GLU A 70 -30.49 28.32 47.39
CA GLU A 70 -31.83 27.73 47.26
C GLU A 70 -32.58 28.33 46.05
N SER A 71 -32.58 27.61 44.93
CA SER A 71 -33.73 27.34 44.04
C SER A 71 -33.22 26.82 42.70
N ILE A 72 -34.05 26.06 41.98
CA ILE A 72 -33.73 25.24 40.80
C ILE A 72 -33.29 23.80 41.17
N GLU A 73 -34.04 23.17 42.08
CA GLU A 73 -34.44 21.76 41.91
C GLU A 73 -35.86 21.77 41.33
N GLN A 74 -35.98 21.80 39.99
CA GLN A 74 -37.10 21.26 39.21
C GLN A 74 -36.88 21.61 37.74
N ASP A 75 -36.35 20.63 37.01
CA ASP A 75 -36.57 20.36 35.56
C ASP A 75 -35.36 19.65 34.93
N ASN A 76 -35.02 18.47 35.46
CA ASN A 76 -34.16 17.49 34.79
C ASN A 76 -34.56 16.06 35.16
N LYS A 77 -35.84 15.74 34.93
CA LYS A 77 -36.35 14.38 35.02
C LYS A 77 -37.47 14.21 34.01
N LEU A 78 -37.10 13.83 32.78
CA LEU A 78 -37.92 13.13 31.76
C LEU A 78 -37.13 13.08 30.44
N PHE A 79 -36.11 12.23 30.34
CA PHE A 79 -35.54 11.86 29.03
C PHE A 79 -34.79 10.53 29.07
N PHE A 80 -35.34 9.50 29.71
CA PHE A 80 -34.98 8.10 29.49
C PHE A 80 -36.14 7.22 29.96
N GLU A 81 -37.09 6.95 29.07
CA GLU A 81 -38.05 5.83 29.14
C GLU A 81 -38.84 5.77 27.83
N SER A 82 -38.45 4.85 26.92
CA SER A 82 -39.31 4.04 26.05
C SER A 82 -38.54 3.59 24.80
N MET A 83 -37.91 2.42 24.94
CA MET A 83 -37.61 1.53 23.81
C MET A 83 -38.62 0.37 23.90
N ASP A 84 -38.96 -0.20 22.74
CA ASP A 84 -39.90 -1.31 22.48
C ASP A 84 -41.34 -0.92 22.10
N ALA A 85 -41.63 -0.93 20.79
CA ALA A 85 -42.75 -1.68 20.20
C ALA A 85 -42.71 -1.68 18.66
N VAL A 86 -42.86 -2.90 18.13
CA VAL A 86 -43.23 -3.29 16.76
C VAL A 86 -44.49 -2.56 16.28
N ASP A 87 -44.55 -2.10 15.01
CA ASP A 87 -45.39 -2.69 13.95
C ASP A 87 -45.31 -1.92 12.61
N SER A 88 -45.57 -2.70 11.58
CA SER A 88 -45.70 -2.49 10.14
C SER A 88 -46.81 -1.52 9.67
N ASN A 89 -46.69 -1.17 8.37
CA ASN A 89 -47.61 -0.46 7.47
C ASN A 89 -47.48 1.06 7.35
N ALA A 90 -46.94 1.52 6.21
CA ALA A 90 -47.73 2.26 5.21
C ALA A 90 -46.95 2.50 3.91
N THR A 91 -47.58 2.07 2.82
CA THR A 91 -47.32 2.28 1.39
C THR A 91 -47.38 3.74 0.95
N VAL A 92 -46.49 4.19 0.03
CA VAL A 92 -46.81 5.26 -0.95
C VAL A 92 -46.10 5.03 -2.30
N SER A 93 -46.95 4.81 -3.31
CA SER A 93 -46.89 5.00 -4.77
C SER A 93 -45.56 5.07 -5.55
N THR A 94 -45.37 4.05 -6.40
CA THR A 94 -44.65 4.12 -7.67
C THR A 94 -45.49 4.81 -8.75
N SER A 95 -44.95 5.82 -9.43
CA SER A 95 -45.47 6.29 -10.71
C SER A 95 -44.33 6.54 -11.70
N GLU A 96 -44.49 5.94 -12.87
CA GLU A 96 -43.84 6.25 -14.16
C GLU A 96 -42.38 5.78 -14.37
N VAL A 97 -42.25 4.49 -14.70
CA VAL A 97 -41.16 3.98 -15.53
C VAL A 97 -41.55 4.19 -16.99
N VAL A 98 -40.88 5.12 -17.67
CA VAL A 98 -40.88 5.21 -19.13
C VAL A 98 -39.91 4.16 -19.67
N SER A 99 -40.43 3.24 -20.48
CA SER A 99 -39.69 2.15 -21.10
C SER A 99 -38.60 2.65 -22.06
N THR A 100 -37.33 2.41 -21.77
CA THR A 100 -36.22 2.52 -22.73
C THR A 100 -36.00 1.17 -23.42
N GLN A 101 -36.97 0.77 -24.24
CA GLN A 101 -36.78 -0.26 -25.26
C GLN A 101 -36.77 0.43 -26.62
N THR A 102 -35.71 1.16 -26.90
CA THR A 102 -35.36 1.69 -28.23
C THR A 102 -33.96 2.28 -28.11
N MET A 103 -32.98 1.59 -28.70
CA MET A 103 -31.61 2.01 -29.05
C MET A 103 -30.70 0.77 -29.01
N LEU A 104 -30.99 -0.19 -29.90
CA LEU A 104 -30.10 -1.33 -30.18
C LEU A 104 -30.17 -1.70 -31.68
N GLU A 105 -30.37 -0.68 -32.51
CA GLU A 105 -30.18 -0.73 -33.96
C GLU A 105 -29.55 0.60 -34.38
N GLU A 106 -28.22 0.64 -34.48
CA GLU A 106 -27.45 1.47 -35.43
C GLU A 106 -25.98 1.42 -35.02
N LEU A 107 -25.20 0.48 -35.57
CA LEU A 107 -23.73 0.56 -35.69
C LEU A 107 -23.25 -0.53 -36.67
N LEU A 108 -23.55 -0.35 -37.95
CA LEU A 108 -22.79 -0.94 -39.07
C LEU A 108 -22.50 0.19 -40.08
N PRO A 109 -21.26 0.35 -40.57
CA PRO A 109 -20.96 1.36 -41.58
C PRO A 109 -21.69 1.05 -42.90
N GLN A 110 -22.36 2.07 -43.45
CA GLN A 110 -22.94 2.09 -44.79
C GLN A 110 -21.85 2.33 -45.84
N ASP A 111 -22.17 1.90 -47.07
CA ASP A 111 -21.49 2.09 -48.35
C ASP A 111 -20.31 1.17 -48.74
N ALA A 112 -20.64 0.15 -49.55
CA ALA A 112 -20.01 -0.02 -50.85
C ALA A 112 -21.01 -0.58 -51.87
N THR A 113 -21.17 0.14 -52.98
CA THR A 113 -22.20 0.01 -54.01
C THR A 113 -21.82 -0.98 -55.14
N VAL A 114 -22.85 -1.71 -55.61
CA VAL A 114 -23.15 -2.10 -57.01
C VAL A 114 -22.35 -3.24 -57.68
N LYS A 115 -23.04 -4.36 -57.99
CA LYS A 115 -23.54 -4.70 -59.36
C LYS A 115 -24.52 -5.89 -59.32
N LYS A 116 -25.75 -5.64 -59.79
CA LYS A 116 -26.76 -6.65 -60.19
C LYS A 116 -26.41 -7.23 -61.58
N SER A 117 -26.59 -8.54 -61.74
CA SER A 117 -27.06 -9.21 -62.95
C SER A 117 -27.60 -10.58 -62.53
N THR A 118 -28.91 -10.79 -62.35
CA THR A 118 -29.95 -11.18 -63.34
C THR A 118 -29.67 -12.49 -64.10
N GLY A 119 -30.62 -13.40 -64.00
CA GLY A 119 -30.75 -14.71 -64.67
C GLY A 119 -31.38 -15.70 -63.69
N GLU A 120 -32.71 -15.77 -63.51
CA GLU A 120 -33.65 -16.56 -64.34
C GLU A 120 -33.11 -18.00 -64.56
N SER A 121 -33.83 -19.09 -64.28
CA SER A 121 -35.27 -19.30 -64.16
C SER A 121 -35.57 -20.71 -63.62
N GLU A 122 -36.75 -20.82 -63.02
CA GLU A 122 -37.77 -21.88 -63.20
C GLU A 122 -37.69 -23.27 -62.57
N ALA A 123 -38.91 -23.67 -62.16
CA ALA A 123 -39.50 -24.99 -61.91
C ALA A 123 -39.18 -25.64 -60.55
N SER A 124 -40.03 -25.59 -59.51
CA SER A 124 -41.45 -26.00 -59.33
C SER A 124 -41.64 -27.47 -58.90
N VAL A 125 -42.51 -27.62 -57.89
CA VAL A 125 -43.40 -28.76 -57.55
C VAL A 125 -42.97 -29.71 -56.42
N GLU A 126 -43.68 -29.52 -55.30
CA GLU A 126 -44.42 -30.47 -54.45
C GLU A 126 -43.78 -31.80 -54.00
N ASP A 127 -43.70 -31.92 -52.67
CA ASP A 127 -44.38 -32.92 -51.85
C ASP A 127 -44.50 -34.36 -52.42
N ARG A 128 -43.79 -35.31 -51.79
CA ARG A 128 -44.34 -36.66 -51.56
C ARG A 128 -43.54 -37.48 -50.54
N ALA A 129 -44.34 -38.10 -49.68
CA ALA A 129 -44.02 -39.04 -48.63
C ALA A 129 -43.35 -40.35 -49.09
N ALA A 130 -42.77 -41.01 -48.08
CA ALA A 130 -42.63 -42.45 -47.87
C ALA A 130 -41.91 -43.26 -48.95
N HIS A 131 -40.68 -43.69 -48.64
CA HIS A 131 -40.07 -44.88 -49.22
C HIS A 131 -39.59 -45.81 -48.09
N GLU A 132 -40.15 -47.01 -48.07
CA GLU A 132 -39.54 -48.20 -47.45
C GLU A 132 -38.17 -48.51 -48.07
N PRO A 133 -37.26 -49.18 -47.35
CA PRO A 133 -35.86 -49.29 -47.75
C PRO A 133 -35.65 -50.38 -48.81
N LEU A 134 -34.97 -50.00 -49.89
CA LEU A 134 -34.31 -50.93 -50.81
C LEU A 134 -32.94 -51.30 -50.25
N ALA A 135 -32.81 -52.57 -49.86
CA ALA A 135 -31.54 -53.16 -49.46
C ALA A 135 -30.53 -53.17 -50.62
N THR A 136 -29.39 -52.50 -50.44
CA THR A 136 -28.16 -52.82 -51.19
C THR A 136 -26.92 -52.44 -50.41
N THR A 137 -26.07 -53.46 -50.20
CA THR A 137 -24.65 -53.45 -49.85
C THR A 137 -24.24 -52.77 -48.55
N ALA A 138 -24.19 -53.58 -47.49
CA ALA A 138 -23.44 -53.34 -46.27
C ALA A 138 -21.95 -53.12 -46.59
N GLN A 139 -21.57 -51.87 -46.71
CA GLN A 139 -20.28 -51.41 -46.24
C GLN A 139 -20.47 -51.26 -44.73
N THR A 140 -19.83 -52.12 -43.94
CA THR A 140 -19.89 -52.06 -42.48
C THR A 140 -19.10 -50.82 -42.05
N ASP A 141 -19.76 -49.67 -42.12
CA ASP A 141 -19.28 -48.47 -41.45
C ASP A 141 -19.48 -48.72 -39.96
N SER A 142 -18.37 -48.99 -39.26
CA SER A 142 -18.39 -49.28 -37.84
C SER A 142 -18.50 -47.95 -37.08
N GLY A 143 -19.65 -47.30 -37.18
CA GLY A 143 -19.97 -46.12 -36.37
C GLY A 143 -19.91 -46.44 -34.87
N ILE A 144 -19.92 -45.39 -34.05
CA ILE A 144 -19.80 -45.53 -32.59
C ILE A 144 -21.20 -45.63 -31.98
N PRO A 145 -21.56 -46.77 -31.34
CA PRO A 145 -22.86 -46.89 -30.68
C PRO A 145 -23.07 -45.83 -29.60
N ILE A 146 -24.25 -45.20 -29.57
CA ILE A 146 -24.64 -44.25 -28.52
C ILE A 146 -25.23 -45.03 -27.33
N ASP A 147 -24.36 -45.77 -26.63
CA ASP A 147 -24.71 -46.65 -25.51
C ASP A 147 -23.93 -46.33 -24.23
N GLU A 148 -24.29 -46.98 -23.13
CA GLU A 148 -23.64 -46.80 -21.81
C GLU A 148 -22.16 -47.19 -21.78
N THR A 149 -21.68 -47.96 -22.77
CA THR A 149 -20.27 -48.39 -22.83
C THR A 149 -19.40 -47.30 -23.40
N HIS A 150 -19.88 -46.59 -24.43
CA HIS A 150 -19.13 -45.53 -25.12
C HIS A 150 -19.39 -44.16 -24.50
N PHE A 151 -20.61 -43.90 -24.04
CA PHE A 151 -21.06 -42.64 -23.45
C PHE A 151 -21.82 -42.94 -22.15
N PRO A 152 -21.15 -43.12 -21.00
CA PRO A 152 -21.77 -43.56 -19.75
C PRO A 152 -22.84 -42.62 -19.19
N ASP A 153 -22.70 -41.32 -19.43
CA ASP A 153 -23.66 -40.30 -19.00
C ASP A 153 -24.95 -40.34 -19.85
N LEU A 154 -26.10 -40.46 -19.18
CA LEU A 154 -27.40 -40.50 -19.86
C LEU A 154 -27.68 -39.21 -20.61
N ASN A 155 -27.39 -38.06 -20.02
CA ASN A 155 -27.66 -36.78 -20.65
C ASN A 155 -26.76 -36.56 -21.87
N PHE A 156 -25.51 -37.06 -21.83
CA PHE A 156 -24.63 -36.98 -22.98
C PHE A 156 -25.14 -37.83 -24.15
N ARG A 157 -25.64 -39.04 -23.87
CA ARG A 157 -26.29 -39.88 -24.90
C ARG A 157 -27.51 -39.20 -25.51
N GLU A 158 -28.39 -38.64 -24.68
CA GLU A 158 -29.61 -37.99 -25.17
C GLU A 158 -29.29 -36.71 -25.95
N TYR A 159 -28.26 -35.96 -25.56
CA TYR A 159 -27.75 -34.83 -26.35
C TYR A 159 -27.30 -35.27 -27.74
N LEU A 160 -26.46 -36.31 -27.83
CA LEU A 160 -25.95 -36.82 -29.10
C LEU A 160 -27.07 -37.36 -29.99
N LYS A 161 -28.02 -38.12 -29.43
CA LYS A 161 -29.18 -38.65 -30.17
C LYS A 161 -30.06 -37.54 -30.71
N ASN A 162 -30.39 -36.54 -29.90
CA ASN A 162 -31.33 -35.49 -30.32
C ASN A 162 -30.73 -34.55 -31.36
N LYS A 163 -29.40 -34.36 -31.34
CA LYS A 163 -28.76 -33.31 -32.13
C LYS A 163 -27.95 -33.81 -33.33
N TYR A 164 -27.32 -34.99 -33.21
CA TYR A 164 -26.34 -35.46 -34.19
C TYR A 164 -26.67 -36.83 -34.80
N ASP A 165 -27.48 -37.67 -34.15
CA ASP A 165 -28.01 -38.91 -34.73
C ASP A 165 -29.18 -38.61 -35.68
N SER A 166 -28.86 -38.28 -36.93
CA SER A 166 -29.83 -37.78 -37.91
C SER A 166 -30.73 -38.87 -38.47
N ASN A 167 -30.29 -40.14 -38.43
CA ASN A 167 -31.03 -41.29 -38.92
C ASN A 167 -31.76 -42.05 -37.80
N ALA A 168 -31.55 -41.67 -36.53
CA ALA A 168 -32.13 -42.25 -35.33
C ALA A 168 -31.83 -43.75 -35.16
N ASP A 169 -30.66 -44.20 -35.62
CA ASP A 169 -30.21 -45.60 -35.49
C ASP A 169 -29.40 -45.87 -34.20
N ALA A 170 -29.21 -44.84 -33.37
CA ALA A 170 -28.43 -44.85 -32.14
C ALA A 170 -26.95 -45.20 -32.35
N VAL A 171 -26.40 -44.90 -33.53
CA VAL A 171 -24.98 -45.06 -33.87
C VAL A 171 -24.48 -43.77 -34.52
N LEU A 172 -23.41 -43.19 -33.99
CA LEU A 172 -22.74 -42.06 -34.64
C LEU A 172 -21.88 -42.56 -35.82
N SER A 173 -22.35 -42.30 -37.03
CA SER A 173 -21.58 -42.53 -38.27
C SER A 173 -20.39 -41.56 -38.38
N GLU A 174 -19.42 -41.85 -39.27
CA GLU A 174 -18.30 -40.93 -39.51
C GLU A 174 -18.78 -39.54 -39.94
N ARG A 175 -19.90 -39.47 -40.66
CA ARG A 175 -20.50 -38.21 -41.11
C ARG A 175 -21.07 -37.41 -39.94
N GLU A 176 -21.80 -38.06 -39.05
CA GLU A 176 -22.41 -37.41 -37.89
C GLU A 176 -21.34 -36.92 -36.91
N ILE A 177 -20.27 -37.71 -36.71
CA ILE A 177 -19.09 -37.28 -35.96
C ILE A 177 -18.43 -36.05 -36.61
N ALA A 178 -18.39 -35.98 -37.94
CA ALA A 178 -17.85 -34.82 -38.67
C ALA A 178 -18.70 -33.55 -38.55
N ASP A 179 -19.99 -33.69 -38.24
CA ASP A 179 -20.88 -32.55 -38.03
C ASP A 179 -20.75 -31.94 -36.61
N VAL A 180 -20.12 -32.66 -35.65
CA VAL A 180 -19.87 -32.16 -34.29
C VAL A 180 -18.62 -31.27 -34.24
N LEU A 181 -18.80 -29.99 -34.58
CA LEU A 181 -17.72 -28.98 -34.56
C LEU A 181 -17.69 -28.13 -33.28
N ILE A 182 -18.85 -27.92 -32.64
CA ILE A 182 -19.02 -27.04 -31.48
C ILE A 182 -19.90 -27.74 -30.46
N ILE A 183 -19.45 -27.73 -29.20
CA ILE A 183 -20.28 -28.01 -28.03
C ILE A 183 -20.11 -26.83 -27.08
N ASN A 184 -21.20 -26.12 -26.79
CA ASN A 184 -21.18 -24.94 -25.92
C ASN A 184 -22.42 -24.91 -25.04
N THR A 185 -22.23 -25.09 -23.73
CA THR A 185 -23.32 -25.19 -22.75
C THR A 185 -24.09 -23.88 -22.55
N GLU A 186 -23.51 -22.72 -22.87
CA GLU A 186 -24.13 -21.40 -22.70
C GLU A 186 -24.97 -21.01 -23.92
N ILE A 187 -24.43 -21.19 -25.12
CA ILE A 187 -25.16 -20.93 -26.38
C ILE A 187 -26.36 -21.87 -26.50
N GLU A 188 -26.24 -23.08 -25.94
CA GLU A 188 -27.26 -24.12 -25.95
C GLU A 188 -27.95 -24.24 -24.59
N SER A 189 -28.05 -23.14 -23.84
CA SER A 189 -28.68 -23.06 -22.51
C SER A 189 -30.15 -23.49 -22.44
N ASN A 190 -30.83 -23.61 -23.58
CA ASN A 190 -32.19 -24.18 -23.68
C ASN A 190 -32.20 -25.71 -23.78
N ASP A 191 -31.05 -26.35 -24.00
CA ASP A 191 -30.90 -27.81 -24.03
C ASP A 191 -30.71 -28.32 -22.59
N SER A 192 -31.80 -28.80 -22.01
CA SER A 192 -31.81 -29.31 -20.64
C SER A 192 -30.90 -30.52 -20.41
N PHE A 193 -30.58 -31.28 -21.47
CA PHE A 193 -29.67 -32.42 -21.34
C PHE A 193 -28.24 -31.94 -21.17
N LEU A 194 -27.82 -30.99 -22.02
CA LEU A 194 -26.45 -30.47 -22.06
C LEU A 194 -25.99 -29.86 -20.71
N LEU A 195 -26.88 -29.16 -20.00
CA LEU A 195 -26.58 -28.54 -18.69
C LEU A 195 -26.37 -29.56 -17.55
N ASN A 196 -26.78 -30.82 -17.74
CA ASN A 196 -26.75 -31.86 -16.71
C ASN A 196 -25.72 -32.97 -16.99
N ILE A 197 -24.86 -32.81 -18.00
CA ILE A 197 -23.79 -33.76 -18.31
C ILE A 197 -22.69 -33.63 -17.25
N GLN A 198 -22.34 -34.76 -16.62
CA GLN A 198 -21.28 -34.80 -15.60
C GLN A 198 -20.05 -35.58 -16.05
N ASP A 199 -20.26 -36.73 -16.68
CA ASP A 199 -19.19 -37.58 -17.21
C ASP A 199 -19.09 -37.41 -18.73
N TRP A 200 -18.01 -36.77 -19.18
CA TRP A 200 -17.76 -36.50 -20.60
C TRP A 200 -17.01 -37.64 -21.31
N GLN A 201 -16.93 -38.83 -20.71
CA GLN A 201 -16.43 -40.00 -21.41
C GLN A 201 -17.22 -40.24 -22.71
N GLY A 202 -16.49 -40.44 -23.80
CA GLY A 202 -17.01 -40.54 -25.15
C GLY A 202 -16.73 -39.29 -26.00
N ILE A 203 -16.35 -38.17 -25.40
CA ILE A 203 -15.94 -36.96 -26.14
C ILE A 203 -14.72 -37.22 -27.03
N GLU A 204 -13.88 -38.18 -26.67
CA GLU A 204 -12.72 -38.64 -27.44
C GLU A 204 -13.06 -39.21 -28.83
N TYR A 205 -14.32 -39.62 -29.05
CA TYR A 205 -14.80 -40.06 -30.36
C TYR A 205 -15.08 -38.89 -31.31
N LEU A 206 -15.27 -37.67 -30.78
CA LEU A 206 -15.65 -36.46 -31.51
C LEU A 206 -14.41 -35.74 -32.09
N LYS A 207 -13.71 -36.41 -33.01
CA LYS A 207 -12.37 -36.01 -33.49
C LYS A 207 -12.32 -34.65 -34.22
N ASN A 208 -13.45 -34.18 -34.74
CA ASN A 208 -13.57 -32.92 -35.48
C ASN A 208 -14.07 -31.76 -34.61
N LEU A 209 -14.20 -31.96 -33.29
CA LEU A 209 -14.58 -30.91 -32.36
C LEU A 209 -13.51 -29.80 -32.34
N GLU A 210 -13.90 -28.59 -32.75
CA GLU A 210 -13.05 -27.39 -32.82
C GLU A 210 -13.25 -26.51 -31.58
N HIS A 211 -14.45 -26.47 -31.02
CA HIS A 211 -14.79 -25.59 -29.89
C HIS A 211 -15.55 -26.34 -28.80
N LEU A 212 -14.99 -26.34 -27.58
CA LEU A 212 -15.61 -26.91 -26.39
C LEU A 212 -15.72 -25.83 -25.30
N ALA A 213 -16.95 -25.48 -24.92
CA ALA A 213 -17.21 -24.55 -23.83
C ALA A 213 -18.17 -25.18 -22.81
N LEU A 214 -17.64 -25.38 -21.61
CA LEU A 214 -18.32 -25.98 -20.47
C LEU A 214 -18.37 -24.93 -19.35
N ASN A 215 -19.48 -24.20 -19.24
CA ASN A 215 -19.64 -23.05 -18.37
C ASN A 215 -20.24 -23.40 -16.99
N ASN A 216 -20.37 -22.37 -16.15
CA ASN A 216 -20.86 -22.39 -14.77
C ASN A 216 -22.11 -23.29 -14.64
N ASP A 217 -22.14 -24.07 -13.55
CA ASP A 217 -23.13 -25.11 -13.18
C ASP A 217 -22.89 -26.54 -13.68
N CYS A 218 -21.98 -26.78 -14.64
CA CYS A 218 -21.65 -28.16 -15.05
C CYS A 218 -20.76 -28.85 -13.99
N VAL A 219 -21.17 -30.03 -13.49
CA VAL A 219 -20.37 -30.85 -12.56
C VAL A 219 -19.49 -31.82 -13.34
N ILE A 220 -18.28 -31.43 -13.72
CA ILE A 220 -17.42 -32.28 -14.55
C ILE A 220 -16.64 -33.28 -13.68
N THR A 221 -16.98 -34.57 -13.79
CA THR A 221 -16.30 -35.67 -13.07
C THR A 221 -15.19 -36.33 -13.87
N ASN A 222 -15.27 -36.26 -15.20
CA ASN A 222 -14.29 -36.82 -16.13
C ASN A 222 -14.27 -36.01 -17.43
N LEU A 223 -13.07 -35.79 -17.99
CA LEU A 223 -12.86 -35.09 -19.26
C LEU A 223 -11.49 -35.49 -19.85
N ASP A 224 -11.50 -36.22 -20.97
CA ASP A 224 -10.29 -36.55 -21.75
C ASP A 224 -10.41 -35.98 -23.16
N VAL A 225 -9.68 -34.89 -23.41
CA VAL A 225 -9.65 -34.21 -24.71
C VAL A 225 -8.49 -34.67 -25.60
N SER A 226 -7.75 -35.72 -25.23
CA SER A 226 -6.50 -36.11 -25.90
C SER A 226 -6.67 -36.54 -27.36
N GLN A 227 -7.88 -36.98 -27.75
CA GLN A 227 -8.20 -37.36 -29.13
C GLN A 227 -8.81 -36.22 -29.96
N ASN A 228 -9.28 -35.14 -29.33
CA ASN A 228 -9.87 -33.97 -29.99
C ASN A 228 -8.76 -33.05 -30.55
N LYS A 229 -8.01 -33.56 -31.53
CA LYS A 229 -6.83 -32.87 -32.10
C LYS A 229 -7.17 -31.61 -32.90
N ALA A 230 -8.42 -31.51 -33.35
CA ALA A 230 -8.95 -30.32 -34.04
C ALA A 230 -9.29 -29.16 -33.08
N LEU A 231 -9.28 -29.40 -31.76
CA LEU A 231 -9.70 -28.43 -30.77
C LEU A 231 -8.83 -27.15 -30.82
N GLU A 232 -9.48 -26.04 -31.16
CA GLU A 232 -8.90 -24.69 -31.17
C GLU A 232 -9.25 -23.95 -29.88
N ASP A 233 -10.44 -24.20 -29.33
CA ASP A 233 -10.96 -23.46 -28.18
C ASP A 233 -11.45 -24.38 -27.07
N LEU A 234 -10.99 -24.10 -25.86
CA LEU A 234 -11.40 -24.81 -24.66
C LEU A 234 -11.70 -23.83 -23.52
N TYR A 235 -12.98 -23.75 -23.16
CA TYR A 235 -13.47 -22.94 -22.05
C TYR A 235 -14.02 -23.84 -20.96
N LEU A 236 -13.48 -23.70 -19.75
CA LEU A 236 -13.88 -24.42 -18.55
C LEU A 236 -14.22 -23.38 -17.48
N GLY A 237 -15.49 -23.01 -17.34
CA GLY A 237 -15.93 -21.92 -16.46
C GLY A 237 -15.64 -22.13 -14.96
N GLU A 238 -16.09 -21.18 -14.15
CA GLU A 238 -16.02 -21.27 -12.70
C GLU A 238 -16.75 -22.52 -12.24
N SER A 239 -16.02 -23.41 -11.58
CA SER A 239 -16.57 -24.68 -11.17
C SER A 239 -16.10 -24.96 -9.76
N LEU A 240 -16.92 -24.50 -8.81
CA LEU A 240 -17.03 -25.13 -7.49
C LEU A 240 -17.35 -26.65 -7.60
N THR A 241 -17.59 -27.14 -8.83
CA THR A 241 -18.05 -28.47 -9.20
C THR A 241 -17.10 -29.27 -10.12
N LEU A 242 -15.93 -28.73 -10.51
CA LEU A 242 -14.89 -29.45 -11.27
C LEU A 242 -14.27 -30.50 -10.34
N LYS A 243 -14.72 -31.76 -10.48
CA LYS A 243 -14.22 -32.90 -9.70
C LYS A 243 -13.00 -33.57 -10.33
N ILE A 244 -12.68 -33.23 -11.58
CA ILE A 244 -11.44 -33.69 -12.22
C ILE A 244 -10.21 -33.13 -11.48
N THR A 245 -9.20 -33.99 -11.30
CA THR A 245 -8.00 -33.66 -10.52
C THR A 245 -6.84 -33.17 -11.38
N SER A 246 -6.92 -33.37 -12.69
CA SER A 246 -5.96 -32.91 -13.69
C SER A 246 -6.60 -32.94 -15.07
N LEU A 247 -6.05 -32.15 -16.00
CA LEU A 247 -6.39 -32.18 -17.41
C LEU A 247 -5.11 -32.23 -18.24
N ASP A 248 -5.05 -33.09 -19.24
CA ASP A 248 -3.93 -33.12 -20.18
C ASP A 248 -4.36 -32.55 -21.53
N VAL A 249 -3.84 -31.37 -21.87
CA VAL A 249 -4.06 -30.74 -23.18
C VAL A 249 -2.81 -30.84 -24.07
N SER A 250 -1.77 -31.57 -23.66
CA SER A 250 -0.49 -31.65 -24.37
C SER A 250 -0.56 -32.32 -25.76
N LYS A 251 -1.73 -32.85 -26.14
CA LYS A 251 -2.01 -33.43 -27.46
C LYS A 251 -2.83 -32.52 -28.37
N ASN A 252 -3.41 -31.44 -27.82
CA ASN A 252 -4.25 -30.49 -28.53
C ASN A 252 -3.38 -29.38 -29.15
N ASN A 253 -2.55 -29.75 -30.14
CA ASN A 253 -1.58 -28.83 -30.74
C ASN A 253 -2.20 -27.68 -31.56
N ASN A 254 -3.52 -27.70 -31.79
CA ASN A 254 -4.26 -26.63 -32.45
C ASN A 254 -4.90 -25.65 -31.46
N LEU A 255 -4.75 -25.87 -30.15
CA LEU A 255 -5.40 -25.07 -29.14
C LEU A 255 -4.84 -23.63 -29.14
N ILE A 256 -5.70 -22.65 -29.39
CA ILE A 256 -5.41 -21.23 -29.51
C ILE A 256 -5.95 -20.47 -28.30
N ASN A 257 -7.20 -20.74 -27.91
CA ASN A 257 -7.90 -20.07 -26.81
C ASN A 257 -8.12 -21.07 -25.67
N PHE A 258 -7.67 -20.71 -24.47
CA PHE A 258 -7.88 -21.51 -23.28
C PHE A 258 -8.35 -20.63 -22.12
N PHE A 259 -9.48 -21.00 -21.51
CA PHE A 259 -10.02 -20.34 -20.33
C PHE A 259 -10.28 -21.39 -19.25
N CYS A 260 -9.79 -21.16 -18.02
CA CYS A 260 -10.21 -21.97 -16.89
C CYS A 260 -10.12 -21.24 -15.55
N SER A 261 -10.77 -21.78 -14.50
CA SER A 261 -10.50 -21.34 -13.13
C SER A 261 -9.02 -21.55 -12.74
N GLY A 262 -8.44 -20.59 -12.02
CA GLY A 262 -7.03 -20.57 -11.64
C GLY A 262 -6.66 -21.65 -10.63
N TYR A 263 -7.57 -22.08 -9.73
CA TYR A 263 -7.34 -23.27 -8.90
C TYR A 263 -7.06 -24.53 -9.73
N PHE A 264 -7.71 -24.64 -10.89
CA PHE A 264 -7.56 -25.78 -11.78
C PHE A 264 -6.38 -25.63 -12.75
N PHE A 265 -6.01 -24.41 -13.13
CA PHE A 265 -4.97 -24.12 -14.12
C PHE A 265 -3.63 -24.82 -13.82
N ASN A 266 -3.20 -24.87 -12.56
CA ASN A 266 -1.95 -25.56 -12.16
C ASN A 266 -1.98 -27.09 -12.33
N LYS A 267 -3.17 -27.66 -12.53
CA LYS A 267 -3.42 -29.09 -12.76
C LYS A 267 -3.54 -29.42 -14.25
N VAL A 268 -3.37 -28.42 -15.12
CA VAL A 268 -3.41 -28.58 -16.58
C VAL A 268 -2.00 -28.83 -17.12
N ASN A 269 -1.82 -29.96 -17.79
CA ASN A 269 -0.60 -30.27 -18.53
C ASN A 269 -0.68 -29.66 -19.93
N PHE A 270 -0.05 -28.50 -20.11
CA PHE A 270 0.06 -27.84 -21.43
C PHE A 270 1.12 -28.48 -22.34
N GLY A 271 1.97 -29.39 -21.85
CA GLY A 271 3.09 -29.91 -22.62
C GLY A 271 3.96 -28.80 -23.21
N ALA A 272 4.25 -28.88 -24.51
CA ALA A 272 4.98 -27.85 -25.24
C ALA A 272 4.07 -26.81 -25.93
N ASN A 273 2.73 -26.94 -25.82
CA ASN A 273 1.72 -26.26 -26.66
C ASN A 273 2.09 -24.81 -26.99
N PRO A 274 2.73 -24.56 -28.14
CA PRO A 274 3.25 -23.24 -28.46
C PRO A 274 2.18 -22.35 -29.11
N THR A 275 0.99 -22.89 -29.38
CA THR A 275 -0.05 -22.26 -30.17
C THR A 275 -1.00 -21.38 -29.39
N ILE A 276 -1.01 -21.50 -28.05
CA ILE A 276 -1.89 -20.71 -27.20
C ILE A 276 -1.54 -19.22 -27.35
N LYS A 277 -2.53 -18.46 -27.79
CA LYS A 277 -2.45 -17.01 -27.98
C LYS A 277 -3.31 -16.25 -27.00
N ARG A 278 -4.43 -16.85 -26.56
CA ARG A 278 -5.35 -16.21 -25.63
C ARG A 278 -5.55 -17.10 -24.42
N LEU A 279 -5.29 -16.51 -23.27
CA LEU A 279 -5.36 -17.19 -22.00
C LEU A 279 -6.20 -16.38 -21.04
N GLY A 280 -7.25 -16.99 -20.51
CA GLY A 280 -8.07 -16.42 -19.46
C GLY A 280 -8.04 -17.28 -18.22
N ILE A 281 -7.92 -16.64 -17.06
CA ILE A 281 -7.91 -17.32 -15.78
C ILE A 281 -8.80 -16.59 -14.79
N GLU A 282 -9.64 -17.34 -14.10
CA GLU A 282 -10.56 -16.81 -13.10
C GLU A 282 -10.23 -17.37 -11.71
N SER A 283 -10.01 -16.50 -10.72
CA SER A 283 -9.61 -16.85 -9.37
C SER A 283 -8.34 -17.69 -9.32
N VAL A 284 -7.23 -17.01 -9.10
CA VAL A 284 -5.97 -17.63 -8.72
C VAL A 284 -6.08 -17.79 -7.22
N GLY A 285 -6.19 -18.99 -6.65
CA GLY A 285 -5.85 -19.12 -5.22
C GLY A 285 -4.41 -18.63 -4.97
N LYS A 286 -3.84 -18.85 -3.79
CA LYS A 286 -2.44 -18.46 -3.43
C LYS A 286 -1.31 -19.00 -4.33
N THR A 287 -1.61 -19.62 -5.46
CA THR A 287 -0.67 -20.35 -6.30
C THR A 287 -0.28 -19.52 -7.53
N LYS A 288 0.99 -19.09 -7.57
CA LYS A 288 1.60 -18.36 -8.69
C LYS A 288 1.65 -19.21 -9.98
N PHE A 289 1.24 -18.66 -11.12
CA PHE A 289 1.39 -19.28 -12.44
C PHE A 289 2.68 -18.86 -13.14
N ASP A 290 3.22 -19.79 -13.93
CA ASP A 290 4.38 -19.55 -14.78
C ASP A 290 3.93 -19.18 -16.21
N LEU A 291 3.76 -17.88 -16.45
CA LEU A 291 3.36 -17.35 -17.76
C LEU A 291 4.49 -17.38 -18.80
N SER A 292 5.73 -17.70 -18.40
CA SER A 292 6.90 -17.74 -19.30
C SER A 292 6.81 -18.80 -20.40
N LYS A 293 5.91 -19.77 -20.22
CA LYS A 293 5.63 -20.84 -21.18
C LYS A 293 4.84 -20.34 -22.40
N PHE A 294 4.09 -19.26 -22.26
CA PHE A 294 3.16 -18.76 -23.30
C PHE A 294 3.77 -17.62 -24.11
N LYS A 295 4.84 -17.89 -24.86
CA LYS A 295 5.60 -16.85 -25.60
C LYS A 295 4.81 -16.19 -26.75
N ASN A 296 3.77 -16.86 -27.24
CA ASN A 296 2.93 -16.38 -28.34
C ASN A 296 1.62 -15.72 -27.86
N LEU A 297 1.52 -15.46 -26.56
CA LEU A 297 0.34 -14.83 -25.97
C LEU A 297 0.16 -13.41 -26.52
N ASP A 298 -1.00 -13.17 -27.15
CA ASP A 298 -1.46 -11.86 -27.62
C ASP A 298 -2.58 -11.29 -26.73
N SER A 299 -3.22 -12.13 -25.93
CA SER A 299 -4.26 -11.72 -24.98
C SER A 299 -4.17 -12.50 -23.68
N PHE A 300 -4.19 -11.78 -22.56
CA PHE A 300 -4.25 -12.35 -21.22
C PHE A 300 -5.35 -11.68 -20.40
N ALA A 301 -6.21 -12.50 -19.80
CA ALA A 301 -7.23 -12.05 -18.85
C ALA A 301 -7.04 -12.78 -17.51
N CYS A 302 -7.05 -12.03 -16.42
CA CYS A 302 -7.05 -12.58 -15.07
C CYS A 302 -8.12 -11.88 -14.23
N ILE A 303 -9.03 -12.65 -13.64
CA ILE A 303 -10.05 -12.17 -12.70
C ILE A 303 -9.70 -12.69 -11.32
N ASP A 304 -9.82 -11.86 -10.29
CA ASP A 304 -9.50 -12.21 -8.89
C ASP A 304 -8.10 -12.82 -8.75
N ALA A 305 -7.14 -12.06 -9.23
CA ALA A 305 -5.75 -12.43 -9.31
C ALA A 305 -5.09 -12.41 -7.91
N GLU A 306 -4.89 -13.50 -7.16
CA GLU A 306 -4.14 -13.43 -5.88
C GLU A 306 -2.61 -13.23 -6.06
N TYR A 307 -2.19 -12.38 -7.00
CA TYR A 307 -0.79 -11.99 -7.19
C TYR A 307 -0.47 -10.76 -6.37
N LYS A 308 0.52 -10.86 -5.49
CA LYS A 308 1.18 -9.67 -4.97
C LYS A 308 1.97 -8.91 -6.06
N TYR A 309 2.60 -9.67 -6.96
CA TYR A 309 3.46 -9.16 -8.04
C TYR A 309 3.14 -9.93 -9.33
N LEU A 310 2.65 -9.24 -10.37
CA LEU A 310 2.39 -9.83 -11.69
C LEU A 310 3.39 -9.27 -12.71
N SER A 311 4.03 -10.16 -13.47
CA SER A 311 5.01 -9.81 -14.50
C SER A 311 4.70 -10.55 -15.79
N LEU A 312 4.63 -9.80 -16.90
CA LEU A 312 4.31 -10.29 -18.25
C LEU A 312 5.48 -10.10 -19.22
N ARG A 313 6.70 -9.98 -18.68
CA ARG A 313 7.92 -9.72 -19.45
C ARG A 313 8.23 -10.80 -20.49
N ASP A 314 7.85 -12.04 -20.20
CA ASP A 314 8.10 -13.20 -21.05
C ASP A 314 7.05 -13.36 -22.17
N ASN A 315 6.08 -12.43 -22.26
CA ASN A 315 4.98 -12.42 -23.23
C ASN A 315 5.06 -11.20 -24.17
N PRO A 316 6.12 -11.03 -24.97
CA PRO A 316 6.40 -9.78 -25.71
C PRO A 316 5.39 -9.46 -26.83
N ASN A 317 4.57 -10.43 -27.23
CA ASN A 317 3.54 -10.28 -28.26
C ASN A 317 2.18 -9.82 -27.70
N LEU A 318 2.09 -9.57 -26.40
CA LEU A 318 0.84 -9.21 -25.74
C LEU A 318 0.29 -7.88 -26.30
N GLU A 319 -0.94 -7.94 -26.82
CA GLU A 319 -1.69 -6.78 -27.33
C GLU A 319 -2.84 -6.39 -26.39
N ASN A 320 -3.37 -7.36 -25.64
CA ASN A 320 -4.52 -7.18 -24.75
C ASN A 320 -4.21 -7.72 -23.36
N LEU A 321 -4.42 -6.90 -22.33
CA LEU A 321 -4.30 -7.30 -20.94
C LEU A 321 -5.53 -6.84 -20.17
N VAL A 322 -6.20 -7.78 -19.52
CA VAL A 322 -7.33 -7.52 -18.62
C VAL A 322 -7.01 -8.09 -17.25
N ILE A 323 -7.06 -7.24 -16.24
CA ILE A 323 -6.92 -7.58 -14.84
C ILE A 323 -8.06 -6.89 -14.11
N TYR A 324 -8.84 -7.66 -13.36
CA TYR A 324 -9.99 -7.16 -12.62
C TYR A 324 -10.21 -7.98 -11.34
N TYR A 325 -10.77 -7.34 -10.33
CA TYR A 325 -11.17 -7.95 -9.07
C TYR A 325 -12.64 -7.68 -8.81
N ASP A 326 -13.43 -8.75 -8.69
CA ASP A 326 -14.84 -8.68 -8.28
C ASP A 326 -14.97 -8.93 -6.77
N ASN A 327 -14.10 -9.78 -6.22
CA ASN A 327 -14.15 -10.16 -4.82
C ASN A 327 -13.29 -9.26 -3.93
N GLU A 328 -13.90 -8.54 -3.00
CA GLU A 328 -13.19 -7.65 -2.06
C GLU A 328 -12.19 -8.37 -1.15
N LEU A 329 -12.35 -9.68 -0.92
CA LEU A 329 -11.46 -10.50 -0.10
C LEU A 329 -10.18 -10.95 -0.82
N SER A 330 -10.11 -10.77 -2.15
CA SER A 330 -8.96 -11.16 -2.95
C SER A 330 -7.70 -10.35 -2.59
N GLN A 331 -6.55 -11.02 -2.52
CA GLN A 331 -5.27 -10.31 -2.41
C GLN A 331 -5.00 -9.54 -3.71
N LYS A 332 -4.96 -8.21 -3.62
CA LYS A 332 -4.78 -7.31 -4.76
C LYS A 332 -3.31 -7.16 -5.21
N ILE A 333 -3.09 -6.79 -6.48
CA ILE A 333 -1.76 -6.60 -7.07
C ILE A 333 -1.12 -5.31 -6.56
N GLU A 334 0.04 -5.41 -5.92
CA GLU A 334 0.81 -4.20 -5.54
C GLU A 334 1.64 -3.67 -6.71
N THR A 335 2.14 -4.55 -7.59
CA THR A 335 2.90 -4.11 -8.78
C THR A 335 2.59 -4.93 -10.04
N LEU A 336 2.47 -4.23 -11.16
CA LEU A 336 2.33 -4.79 -12.50
C LEU A 336 3.56 -4.45 -13.36
N ASP A 337 4.29 -5.44 -13.85
CA ASP A 337 5.41 -5.25 -14.80
C ASP A 337 5.01 -5.66 -16.21
N ILE A 338 4.72 -4.63 -17.03
CA ILE A 338 4.39 -4.72 -18.46
C ILE A 338 5.46 -4.06 -19.36
N SER A 339 6.68 -3.89 -18.83
CA SER A 339 7.75 -3.11 -19.47
C SER A 339 8.26 -3.69 -20.79
N GLN A 340 7.99 -4.95 -21.10
CA GLN A 340 8.39 -5.61 -22.35
C GLN A 340 7.22 -5.77 -23.35
N ASN A 341 6.01 -5.38 -22.97
CA ASN A 341 4.81 -5.55 -23.78
C ASN A 341 4.62 -4.33 -24.72
N ILE A 342 5.60 -4.10 -25.60
CA ILE A 342 5.64 -2.93 -26.50
C ILE A 342 4.46 -2.90 -27.50
N ASN A 343 3.82 -4.03 -27.74
CA ASN A 343 2.68 -4.18 -28.64
C ASN A 343 1.33 -4.01 -27.94
N LEU A 344 1.32 -3.73 -26.62
CA LEU A 344 0.10 -3.58 -25.84
C LEU A 344 -0.73 -2.41 -26.36
N LYS A 345 -1.98 -2.70 -26.72
CA LYS A 345 -2.98 -1.75 -27.24
C LYS A 345 -4.12 -1.53 -26.26
N TYR A 346 -4.50 -2.56 -25.51
CA TYR A 346 -5.61 -2.55 -24.58
C TYR A 346 -5.11 -2.98 -23.19
N LEU A 347 -5.22 -2.07 -22.23
CA LEU A 347 -4.91 -2.34 -20.83
C LEU A 347 -6.12 -2.02 -19.96
N VAL A 348 -6.66 -3.04 -19.30
CA VAL A 348 -7.66 -2.92 -18.24
C VAL A 348 -7.03 -3.45 -16.97
N CYS A 349 -6.92 -2.60 -15.95
CA CYS A 349 -6.42 -2.94 -14.62
C CYS A 349 -7.31 -2.30 -13.54
N LEU A 350 -8.57 -2.71 -13.54
CA LEU A 350 -9.64 -2.21 -12.66
C LEU A 350 -9.51 -2.81 -11.25
N SER A 351 -9.75 -2.01 -10.21
CA SER A 351 -9.81 -2.47 -8.81
C SER A 351 -8.53 -3.14 -8.30
N CYS A 352 -7.39 -2.87 -8.92
CA CYS A 352 -6.13 -3.57 -8.66
C CYS A 352 -5.37 -3.06 -7.43
N HIS A 353 -5.77 -1.93 -6.84
CA HIS A 353 -5.08 -1.28 -5.70
C HIS A 353 -3.64 -0.84 -6.03
N LEU A 354 -3.39 -0.52 -7.30
CA LEU A 354 -2.08 -0.07 -7.74
C LEU A 354 -1.77 1.32 -7.13
N PRO A 355 -0.67 1.48 -6.38
CA PRO A 355 -0.21 2.80 -5.94
C PRO A 355 0.48 3.57 -7.08
N SER A 356 0.93 2.87 -8.11
CA SER A 356 1.58 3.43 -9.30
C SER A 356 1.41 2.50 -10.50
N LEU A 357 1.35 3.08 -11.70
CA LEU A 357 1.27 2.36 -12.97
C LEU A 357 2.31 2.92 -13.95
N ASP A 358 3.28 2.11 -14.36
CA ASP A 358 4.28 2.48 -15.36
C ASP A 358 3.91 1.91 -16.74
N ILE A 359 3.47 2.81 -17.63
CA ILE A 359 3.08 2.55 -19.02
C ILE A 359 4.02 3.24 -20.02
N SER A 360 5.18 3.71 -19.55
CA SER A 360 6.14 4.48 -20.35
C SER A 360 6.72 3.69 -21.53
N ASN A 361 6.68 2.36 -21.46
CA ASN A 361 7.17 1.42 -22.48
C ASN A 361 6.06 0.83 -23.36
N ASN A 362 4.83 1.37 -23.30
CA ASN A 362 3.68 0.88 -24.06
C ASN A 362 3.17 1.95 -25.06
N PRO A 363 3.97 2.35 -26.07
CA PRO A 363 3.65 3.48 -26.95
C PRO A 363 2.47 3.22 -27.91
N ASN A 364 2.07 1.96 -28.06
CA ASN A 364 0.97 1.54 -28.92
C ASN A 364 -0.39 1.47 -28.18
N LEU A 365 -0.44 1.91 -26.91
CA LEU A 365 -1.66 1.86 -26.12
C LEU A 365 -2.74 2.77 -26.73
N GLU A 366 -3.91 2.18 -27.00
CA GLU A 366 -5.10 2.85 -27.54
C GLU A 366 -6.20 2.98 -26.49
N VAL A 367 -6.30 2.02 -25.57
CA VAL A 367 -7.31 1.98 -24.50
C VAL A 367 -6.63 1.71 -23.17
N LEU A 368 -6.89 2.56 -22.18
CA LEU A 368 -6.42 2.41 -20.81
C LEU A 368 -7.57 2.60 -19.83
N TYR A 369 -7.96 1.52 -19.15
CA TYR A 369 -8.87 1.56 -18.00
C TYR A 369 -8.10 1.17 -16.74
N CYS A 370 -7.90 2.14 -15.86
CA CYS A 370 -7.17 2.00 -14.59
C CYS A 370 -7.93 2.61 -13.41
N ASP A 371 -9.26 2.60 -13.50
CA ASP A 371 -10.15 3.03 -12.44
C ASP A 371 -10.10 2.13 -11.20
N ASP A 372 -10.60 2.67 -10.08
CA ASP A 372 -10.61 2.05 -8.75
C ASP A 372 -9.21 1.60 -8.27
N ASN A 373 -8.23 2.50 -8.39
CA ASN A 373 -6.86 2.28 -7.92
C ASN A 373 -6.44 3.35 -6.88
N GLN A 374 -5.15 3.38 -6.53
CA GLN A 374 -4.58 4.33 -5.57
C GLN A 374 -3.57 5.27 -6.25
N LEU A 375 -3.76 5.54 -7.54
CA LEU A 375 -2.81 6.32 -8.33
C LEU A 375 -2.86 7.79 -7.89
N SER A 376 -1.72 8.31 -7.44
CA SER A 376 -1.52 9.73 -7.16
C SER A 376 -1.00 10.52 -8.35
N THR A 377 -0.39 9.82 -9.32
CA THR A 377 0.13 10.35 -10.58
C THR A 377 -0.07 9.33 -11.71
N LEU A 378 -0.19 9.81 -12.94
CA LEU A 378 -0.28 8.98 -14.15
C LEU A 378 0.44 9.71 -15.30
N ASP A 379 1.56 9.16 -15.76
CA ASP A 379 2.33 9.72 -16.89
C ASP A 379 1.87 9.08 -18.21
N LEU A 380 1.27 9.90 -19.08
CA LEU A 380 0.72 9.50 -20.38
C LEU A 380 1.56 10.01 -21.56
N SER A 381 2.73 10.59 -21.29
CA SER A 381 3.53 11.34 -22.28
C SER A 381 4.00 10.50 -23.47
N ASN A 382 4.16 9.18 -23.30
CA ASN A 382 4.56 8.25 -24.36
C ASN A 382 3.38 7.54 -25.06
N ASN A 383 2.14 7.69 -24.57
CA ASN A 383 0.97 6.97 -25.07
C ASN A 383 0.20 7.79 -26.11
N LEU A 384 0.89 8.18 -27.19
CA LEU A 384 0.38 9.13 -28.20
C LEU A 384 -0.84 8.62 -28.99
N ASN A 385 -1.06 7.30 -29.01
CA ASN A 385 -2.15 6.65 -29.73
C ASN A 385 -3.42 6.47 -28.88
N LEU A 386 -3.43 6.94 -27.63
CA LEU A 386 -4.53 6.75 -26.70
C LEU A 386 -5.81 7.43 -27.23
N LYS A 387 -6.89 6.65 -27.32
CA LYS A 387 -8.24 7.05 -27.73
C LYS A 387 -9.20 7.05 -26.56
N GLU A 388 -9.03 6.12 -25.62
CA GLU A 388 -9.90 5.98 -24.47
C GLU A 388 -9.08 5.92 -23.18
N LEU A 389 -9.44 6.77 -22.23
CA LEU A 389 -8.85 6.81 -20.90
C LEU A 389 -9.95 6.79 -19.85
N VAL A 390 -9.94 5.78 -18.99
CA VAL A 390 -10.74 5.71 -17.77
C VAL A 390 -9.79 5.61 -16.59
N CYS A 391 -9.70 6.68 -15.79
CA CYS A 391 -8.84 6.77 -14.62
C CYS A 391 -9.61 7.28 -13.39
N SER A 392 -10.91 7.00 -13.37
CA SER A 392 -11.84 7.35 -12.29
C SER A 392 -11.47 6.71 -10.95
N ASN A 393 -11.98 7.23 -9.84
CA ASN A 393 -11.79 6.67 -8.49
C ASN A 393 -10.31 6.43 -8.16
N ASN A 394 -9.50 7.47 -8.30
CA ASN A 394 -8.08 7.48 -7.97
C ASN A 394 -7.76 8.69 -7.07
N GLN A 395 -6.48 9.00 -6.87
CA GLN A 395 -6.01 10.12 -6.04
C GLN A 395 -5.22 11.14 -6.88
N LEU A 396 -5.53 11.25 -8.19
CA LEU A 396 -4.80 12.12 -9.11
C LEU A 396 -5.02 13.58 -8.74
N THR A 397 -3.93 14.29 -8.48
CA THR A 397 -3.91 15.75 -8.23
C THR A 397 -3.80 16.57 -9.51
N THR A 398 -3.18 15.99 -10.54
CA THR A 398 -3.02 16.56 -11.87
C THR A 398 -3.16 15.47 -12.92
N LEU A 399 -3.67 15.82 -14.10
CA LEU A 399 -3.75 14.93 -15.25
C LEU A 399 -3.29 15.68 -16.51
N ASP A 400 -2.05 15.42 -16.94
CA ASP A 400 -1.51 15.99 -18.18
C ASP A 400 -1.79 15.05 -19.34
N ILE A 401 -2.70 15.47 -20.22
CA ILE A 401 -3.11 14.78 -21.44
C ILE A 401 -2.72 15.55 -22.70
N SER A 402 -1.81 16.53 -22.59
CA SER A 402 -1.46 17.44 -23.69
C SER A 402 -0.89 16.74 -24.92
N ASN A 403 -0.26 15.57 -24.75
CA ASN A 403 0.29 14.75 -25.83
C ASN A 403 -0.71 13.74 -26.42
N ASN A 404 -1.89 13.56 -25.81
CA ASN A 404 -2.87 12.53 -26.17
C ASN A 404 -4.00 13.13 -27.03
N SER A 405 -3.66 13.83 -28.12
CA SER A 405 -4.62 14.54 -28.98
C SER A 405 -5.61 13.63 -29.72
N ASN A 406 -5.38 12.32 -29.71
CA ASN A 406 -6.26 11.32 -30.30
C ASN A 406 -7.39 10.86 -29.36
N LEU A 407 -7.45 11.36 -28.11
CA LEU A 407 -8.50 10.98 -27.16
C LEU A 407 -9.90 11.31 -27.71
N GLU A 408 -10.76 10.30 -27.65
CA GLU A 408 -12.18 10.31 -28.00
C GLU A 408 -13.05 10.19 -26.73
N MET A 409 -12.56 9.52 -25.68
CA MET A 409 -13.22 9.34 -24.39
C MET A 409 -12.27 9.61 -23.22
N LEU A 410 -12.73 10.38 -22.23
CA LEU A 410 -12.01 10.63 -20.98
C LEU A 410 -12.95 10.56 -19.78
N TYR A 411 -12.77 9.56 -18.92
CA TYR A 411 -13.43 9.46 -17.62
C TYR A 411 -12.40 9.60 -16.50
N CYS A 412 -12.55 10.64 -15.70
CA CYS A 412 -11.61 10.99 -14.62
C CYS A 412 -12.32 11.48 -13.35
N GLU A 413 -13.59 11.10 -13.15
CA GLU A 413 -14.34 11.42 -11.94
C GLU A 413 -13.73 10.83 -10.66
N ASN A 414 -14.14 11.35 -9.50
CA ASN A 414 -13.70 10.88 -8.19
C ASN A 414 -12.16 10.89 -8.06
N ASN A 415 -11.55 12.03 -8.38
CA ASN A 415 -10.13 12.32 -8.20
C ASN A 415 -10.00 13.65 -7.43
N VAL A 416 -8.80 14.22 -7.37
CA VAL A 416 -8.54 15.52 -6.72
C VAL A 416 -7.96 16.54 -7.71
N LEU A 417 -8.41 16.47 -8.97
CA LEU A 417 -7.94 17.36 -10.04
C LEU A 417 -8.40 18.80 -9.79
N THR A 418 -7.46 19.74 -9.81
CA THR A 418 -7.75 21.18 -9.68
C THR A 418 -7.94 21.90 -11.02
N SER A 419 -7.45 21.31 -12.11
CA SER A 419 -7.60 21.82 -13.46
C SER A 419 -7.55 20.70 -14.49
N LEU A 420 -8.23 20.89 -15.62
CA LEU A 420 -8.21 19.97 -16.77
C LEU A 420 -8.17 20.80 -18.06
N ASP A 421 -7.07 20.69 -18.82
CA ASP A 421 -6.91 21.39 -20.10
C ASP A 421 -7.32 20.49 -21.27
N LEU A 422 -8.36 20.92 -21.99
CA LEU A 422 -8.93 20.22 -23.15
C LEU A 422 -8.73 21.00 -24.48
N SER A 423 -7.85 22.00 -24.48
CA SER A 423 -7.69 22.94 -25.60
C SER A 423 -7.20 22.30 -26.90
N ASN A 424 -6.55 21.13 -26.83
CA ASN A 424 -5.99 20.39 -27.96
C ASN A 424 -6.73 19.07 -28.29
N HIS A 425 -7.90 18.83 -27.71
CA HIS A 425 -8.60 17.53 -27.79
C HIS A 425 -9.82 17.59 -28.71
N SER A 426 -9.60 17.94 -29.98
CA SER A 426 -10.69 18.12 -30.97
C SER A 426 -11.49 16.87 -31.30
N ASN A 427 -10.96 15.68 -31.01
CA ASN A 427 -11.62 14.40 -31.24
C ASN A 427 -12.44 13.93 -30.02
N LEU A 428 -12.34 14.61 -28.87
CA LEU A 428 -12.98 14.18 -27.62
C LEU A 428 -14.49 14.31 -27.73
N GLN A 429 -15.20 13.19 -27.60
CA GLN A 429 -16.65 13.05 -27.76
C GLN A 429 -17.36 12.79 -26.43
N SER A 430 -16.69 12.13 -25.48
CA SER A 430 -17.24 11.78 -24.17
C SER A 430 -16.32 12.23 -23.04
N LEU A 431 -16.90 12.84 -22.00
CA LEU A 431 -16.19 13.35 -20.83
C LEU A 431 -17.02 13.16 -19.55
N THR A 432 -16.40 12.59 -18.53
CA THR A 432 -16.89 12.61 -17.15
C THR A 432 -15.77 13.09 -16.23
N CYS A 433 -16.05 14.11 -15.41
CA CYS A 433 -15.06 14.67 -14.49
C CYS A 433 -15.69 15.23 -13.20
N HIS A 434 -16.87 14.74 -12.83
CA HIS A 434 -17.50 15.06 -11.56
C HIS A 434 -16.69 14.54 -10.36
N ASN A 435 -17.03 14.98 -9.15
CA ASN A 435 -16.32 14.69 -7.91
C ASN A 435 -14.80 14.95 -8.01
N ASN A 436 -14.42 16.11 -8.55
CA ASN A 436 -13.06 16.64 -8.56
C ASN A 436 -13.03 18.03 -7.86
N GLN A 437 -11.91 18.74 -7.96
CA GLN A 437 -11.71 20.08 -7.41
C GLN A 437 -11.54 21.15 -8.51
N LEU A 438 -12.14 20.92 -9.68
CA LEU A 438 -12.09 21.87 -10.79
C LEU A 438 -12.85 23.14 -10.41
N THR A 439 -12.39 24.29 -10.90
CA THR A 439 -13.08 25.59 -10.77
C THR A 439 -13.59 26.13 -12.08
N SER A 440 -13.12 25.56 -13.19
CA SER A 440 -13.50 25.96 -14.53
C SER A 440 -13.29 24.76 -15.45
N LEU A 441 -14.00 24.79 -16.58
CA LEU A 441 -13.82 23.83 -17.65
C LEU A 441 -14.12 24.53 -18.98
N ASP A 442 -13.34 24.25 -20.02
CA ASP A 442 -13.61 24.74 -21.37
C ASP A 442 -13.64 23.57 -22.36
N ILE A 443 -14.83 23.28 -22.87
CA ILE A 443 -15.07 22.21 -23.85
C ILE A 443 -15.22 22.76 -25.28
N SER A 444 -15.00 24.06 -25.51
CA SER A 444 -15.25 24.72 -26.80
C SER A 444 -14.43 24.14 -27.95
N LYS A 445 -13.29 23.52 -27.66
CA LYS A 445 -12.37 22.89 -28.64
C LYS A 445 -12.56 21.39 -28.83
N THR A 446 -13.52 20.77 -28.16
CA THR A 446 -13.78 19.32 -28.23
C THR A 446 -14.81 18.96 -29.31
N ALA A 447 -15.10 17.68 -29.53
CA ALA A 447 -16.21 17.18 -30.35
C ALA A 447 -17.51 16.89 -29.55
N ILE A 448 -17.49 17.01 -28.22
CA ILE A 448 -18.63 16.76 -27.31
C ILE A 448 -19.91 17.47 -27.79
N GLN A 449 -20.99 16.72 -28.00
CA GLN A 449 -22.31 17.24 -28.40
C GLN A 449 -23.36 17.11 -27.30
N ASN A 450 -23.31 16.01 -26.56
CA ASN A 450 -24.19 15.72 -25.44
C ASN A 450 -23.40 15.83 -24.14
N TRP A 451 -23.99 16.51 -23.17
CA TRP A 451 -23.38 16.84 -21.89
C TRP A 451 -24.07 16.06 -20.77
N ALA A 452 -23.32 15.45 -19.85
CA ALA A 452 -23.96 14.72 -18.76
C ALA A 452 -23.29 14.71 -17.38
N TYR A 453 -21.97 14.80 -17.16
CA TYR A 453 -21.42 14.52 -15.81
C TYR A 453 -20.12 15.26 -15.42
N VAL A 454 -20.23 16.53 -15.04
CA VAL A 454 -19.14 17.31 -14.41
C VAL A 454 -19.50 17.78 -13.01
N GLU A 455 -20.78 17.77 -12.65
CA GLU A 455 -21.21 18.19 -11.32
C GLU A 455 -21.30 16.96 -10.41
N PRO A 456 -20.86 17.06 -9.14
CA PRO A 456 -20.31 18.25 -8.48
C PRO A 456 -18.78 18.41 -8.69
N ASN A 457 -18.28 19.63 -8.64
CA ASN A 457 -16.84 19.92 -8.52
C ASN A 457 -16.63 20.94 -7.40
N GLN A 458 -15.77 20.64 -6.43
CA GLN A 458 -15.65 21.40 -5.20
C GLN A 458 -14.19 21.66 -4.83
N LEU A 459 -13.77 22.92 -4.88
CA LEU A 459 -12.45 23.34 -4.42
C LEU A 459 -12.55 23.94 -3.02
N ARG A 460 -11.66 23.55 -2.11
CA ARG A 460 -11.51 24.23 -0.81
C ARG A 460 -10.75 25.54 -0.98
N VAL A 461 -11.28 26.63 -0.44
CA VAL A 461 -10.64 27.94 -0.46
C VAL A 461 -10.60 28.56 0.93
N GLN A 462 -9.57 29.36 1.16
CA GLN A 462 -9.33 30.04 2.43
C GLN A 462 -9.43 31.55 2.24
N PRO A 463 -10.47 32.21 2.77
CA PRO A 463 -10.53 33.66 2.80
C PRO A 463 -9.38 34.25 3.62
N ASN A 464 -8.94 35.45 3.25
CA ASN A 464 -7.97 36.23 4.02
C ASN A 464 -8.58 36.80 5.31
N ARG A 465 -7.77 37.51 6.11
CA ARG A 465 -8.18 38.16 7.37
C ARG A 465 -9.40 39.10 7.25
N ASN A 466 -9.68 39.62 6.06
CA ASN A 466 -10.86 40.46 5.82
C ASN A 466 -12.10 39.66 5.41
N GLY A 467 -12.04 38.33 5.42
CA GLY A 467 -13.11 37.46 4.95
C GLY A 467 -13.24 37.39 3.43
N ASN A 468 -12.23 37.85 2.68
CA ASN A 468 -12.27 37.94 1.22
C ASN A 468 -11.35 36.91 0.57
N PHE A 469 -11.70 36.43 -0.61
CA PHE A 469 -10.91 35.51 -1.43
C PHE A 469 -10.67 36.09 -2.83
N ASP A 470 -9.44 36.04 -3.32
CA ASP A 470 -9.09 36.55 -4.66
C ASP A 470 -9.21 35.43 -5.69
N LEU A 471 -10.22 35.52 -6.56
CA LEU A 471 -10.50 34.51 -7.58
C LEU A 471 -9.38 34.40 -8.63
N SER A 472 -8.50 35.40 -8.77
CA SER A 472 -7.35 35.30 -9.67
C SER A 472 -6.33 34.25 -9.25
N THR A 473 -6.42 33.75 -8.02
CA THR A 473 -5.59 32.67 -7.48
C THR A 473 -6.14 31.27 -7.80
N LEU A 474 -7.34 31.17 -8.40
CA LEU A 474 -7.94 29.89 -8.76
C LEU A 474 -7.17 29.17 -9.88
N PRO A 475 -7.12 27.82 -9.83
CA PRO A 475 -6.50 27.00 -10.87
C PRO A 475 -7.30 27.03 -12.19
N GLY A 476 -6.73 26.47 -13.26
CA GLY A 476 -7.47 26.19 -14.50
C GLY A 476 -7.82 27.41 -15.37
N ASN A 477 -7.05 28.50 -15.28
CA ASN A 477 -7.27 29.74 -16.03
C ASN A 477 -8.70 30.29 -15.84
N PHE A 478 -9.16 30.35 -14.58
CA PHE A 478 -10.49 30.79 -14.22
C PHE A 478 -10.83 32.19 -14.80
N ASP A 479 -11.79 32.21 -15.73
CA ASP A 479 -12.32 33.46 -16.30
C ASP A 479 -13.65 33.85 -15.62
N VAL A 480 -13.61 34.90 -14.81
CA VAL A 480 -14.78 35.41 -14.08
C VAL A 480 -15.90 35.91 -15.01
N THR A 481 -15.58 36.28 -16.25
CA THR A 481 -16.57 36.78 -17.22
C THR A 481 -17.49 35.68 -17.74
N LYS A 482 -17.10 34.41 -17.58
CA LYS A 482 -17.89 33.22 -17.90
C LYS A 482 -18.80 32.78 -16.76
N VAL A 483 -18.83 33.51 -15.64
CA VAL A 483 -19.54 33.10 -14.43
C VAL A 483 -20.89 33.80 -14.29
N SER A 484 -21.89 33.06 -13.83
CA SER A 484 -23.24 33.54 -13.49
C SER A 484 -23.78 32.84 -12.24
N ASN A 485 -24.92 33.29 -11.72
CA ASN A 485 -25.64 32.67 -10.59
C ASN A 485 -24.77 32.42 -9.34
N TRP A 486 -24.08 33.45 -8.86
CA TRP A 486 -23.38 33.37 -7.57
C TRP A 486 -24.36 33.21 -6.41
N GLU A 487 -24.14 32.20 -5.56
CA GLU A 487 -24.88 32.00 -4.30
C GLU A 487 -23.90 31.79 -3.13
N GLY A 488 -24.28 32.25 -1.93
CA GLY A 488 -23.45 32.14 -0.72
C GLY A 488 -22.31 33.15 -0.62
N GLY A 489 -22.26 34.16 -1.49
CA GLY A 489 -21.29 35.25 -1.42
C GLY A 489 -21.55 36.36 -2.45
N THR A 490 -20.80 37.46 -2.30
CA THR A 490 -20.85 38.61 -3.20
C THR A 490 -19.52 38.83 -3.91
N LEU A 491 -19.58 39.27 -5.16
CA LEU A 491 -18.40 39.47 -6.01
C LEU A 491 -18.19 40.96 -6.31
N SER A 492 -16.96 41.45 -6.11
CA SER A 492 -16.52 42.78 -6.53
C SER A 492 -15.24 42.68 -7.36
N GLY A 493 -15.37 42.75 -8.69
CA GLY A 493 -14.25 42.49 -9.60
C GLY A 493 -13.80 41.03 -9.50
N HIS A 494 -12.57 40.79 -9.03
CA HIS A 494 -12.02 39.45 -8.78
C HIS A 494 -12.09 39.04 -7.30
N ILE A 495 -12.60 39.90 -6.42
CA ILE A 495 -12.65 39.64 -4.99
C ILE A 495 -14.02 39.09 -4.61
N LEU A 496 -14.03 37.84 -4.16
CA LEU A 496 -15.18 37.17 -3.58
C LEU A 496 -15.24 37.42 -2.07
N THR A 497 -16.41 37.81 -1.58
CA THR A 497 -16.71 37.93 -0.15
C THR A 497 -17.82 36.91 0.17
N PRO A 498 -17.51 35.75 0.75
CA PRO A 498 -18.51 34.78 1.17
C PRO A 498 -19.44 35.36 2.22
N ASP A 499 -20.71 34.93 2.19
CA ASP A 499 -21.68 35.31 3.21
C ASP A 499 -21.28 34.73 4.58
N PRO A 500 -21.55 35.43 5.70
CA PRO A 500 -21.13 34.99 7.03
C PRO A 500 -21.51 33.56 7.42
N THR A 501 -22.66 33.07 6.98
CA THR A 501 -23.18 31.75 7.32
C THR A 501 -22.98 30.71 6.23
N ALA A 502 -22.33 31.07 5.11
CA ALA A 502 -22.14 30.17 3.99
C ALA A 502 -20.95 29.24 4.22
N ASP A 503 -21.20 27.92 4.16
CA ASP A 503 -20.16 26.89 4.17
C ASP A 503 -19.48 26.73 2.79
N ALA A 504 -20.13 27.22 1.74
CA ALA A 504 -19.62 27.22 0.37
C ALA A 504 -20.22 28.37 -0.44
N VAL A 505 -19.49 28.81 -1.47
CA VAL A 505 -19.97 29.68 -2.54
C VAL A 505 -20.16 28.85 -3.79
N THR A 506 -21.35 28.88 -4.38
CA THR A 506 -21.64 28.18 -5.65
C THR A 506 -21.78 29.16 -6.80
N TYR A 507 -21.46 28.70 -8.01
CA TYR A 507 -21.61 29.50 -9.21
C TYR A 507 -21.79 28.61 -10.44
N THR A 508 -22.46 29.14 -11.45
CA THR A 508 -22.61 28.53 -12.77
C THR A 508 -21.54 29.09 -13.72
N TYR A 509 -20.80 28.22 -14.39
CA TYR A 509 -19.73 28.56 -15.33
C TYR A 509 -20.13 28.20 -16.78
N ASP A 510 -19.93 29.10 -17.73
CA ASP A 510 -20.04 28.82 -19.17
C ASP A 510 -18.84 27.98 -19.62
N ILE A 511 -19.10 26.71 -19.91
CA ILE A 511 -18.07 25.75 -20.32
C ILE A 511 -17.87 25.74 -21.85
N GLY A 512 -18.61 26.58 -22.58
CA GLY A 512 -18.62 26.65 -24.03
C GLY A 512 -19.74 25.83 -24.67
N LYS A 513 -19.92 26.01 -26.00
CA LYS A 513 -20.97 25.36 -26.81
C LYS A 513 -22.41 25.61 -26.34
N GLY A 514 -22.64 26.70 -25.60
CA GLY A 514 -23.95 27.03 -25.04
C GLY A 514 -24.34 26.14 -23.85
N LEU A 515 -23.37 25.46 -23.25
CA LEU A 515 -23.53 24.62 -22.07
C LEU A 515 -22.92 25.32 -20.85
N SER A 516 -23.41 24.95 -19.67
CA SER A 516 -22.90 25.48 -18.40
C SER A 516 -22.87 24.39 -17.33
N ALA A 517 -22.03 24.58 -16.32
CA ALA A 517 -21.89 23.68 -15.19
C ALA A 517 -21.73 24.43 -13.87
N ASN A 518 -22.21 23.84 -12.78
CA ASN A 518 -22.08 24.40 -11.44
C ASN A 518 -20.82 23.91 -10.74
N PHE A 519 -20.14 24.84 -10.10
CA PHE A 519 -18.94 24.61 -9.30
C PHE A 519 -19.14 25.19 -7.90
N SER A 520 -18.37 24.71 -6.93
CA SER A 520 -18.44 25.20 -5.56
C SER A 520 -17.05 25.49 -4.99
N LEU A 521 -16.93 26.62 -4.29
CA LEU A 521 -15.79 26.94 -3.43
C LEU A 521 -16.20 26.70 -1.99
N VAL A 522 -15.68 25.64 -1.38
CA VAL A 522 -15.95 25.29 0.01
C VAL A 522 -15.08 26.17 0.92
N ILE A 523 -15.72 26.93 1.80
CA ILE A 523 -15.06 27.88 2.70
C ILE A 523 -14.64 27.14 3.98
N ARG A 524 -13.42 26.59 4.01
CA ARG A 524 -12.87 25.90 5.19
C ARG A 524 -11.39 26.18 5.36
N GLN A 525 -10.92 26.26 6.60
CA GLN A 525 -9.49 26.31 6.91
C GLN A 525 -8.86 24.92 6.92
N ASP A 526 -7.59 24.84 6.52
CA ASP A 526 -6.82 23.61 6.64
C ASP A 526 -6.44 23.34 8.12
N PRO A 527 -6.30 22.06 8.51
CA PRO A 527 -5.81 21.71 9.83
C PRO A 527 -4.39 22.22 10.06
N VAL A 528 -4.07 22.58 11.30
CA VAL A 528 -2.70 22.92 11.72
C VAL A 528 -1.80 21.70 11.54
N THR A 529 -0.58 21.90 11.02
CA THR A 529 0.36 20.83 10.70
C THR A 529 1.62 20.87 11.58
N ASN A 530 2.40 19.78 11.57
CA ASN A 530 3.67 19.65 12.30
C ASN A 530 3.59 19.96 13.80
N VAL A 531 2.47 19.59 14.43
CA VAL A 531 2.31 19.75 15.87
C VAL A 531 3.28 18.81 16.60
N THR A 532 4.05 19.38 17.52
CA THR A 532 5.01 18.66 18.36
C THR A 532 4.70 18.89 19.83
N ALA A 533 4.95 17.86 20.65
CA ALA A 533 4.80 17.93 22.09
C ALA A 533 6.02 17.31 22.76
N ARG A 534 6.66 18.07 23.65
CA ARG A 534 7.88 17.63 24.36
C ARG A 534 7.73 17.84 25.86
N PRO A 535 7.97 16.81 26.70
CA PRO A 535 8.06 17.00 28.14
C PRO A 535 9.19 17.98 28.48
N LEU A 536 8.87 19.04 29.23
CA LEU A 536 9.87 20.05 29.64
C LEU A 536 10.25 19.90 31.12
N ALA A 537 9.27 19.59 31.98
CA ALA A 537 9.44 19.36 33.41
C ALA A 537 8.22 18.60 33.97
N ALA A 538 8.19 18.33 35.28
CA ALA A 538 6.96 17.92 35.94
C ALA A 538 5.81 18.91 35.60
N ASN A 539 4.68 18.33 35.24
CA ASN A 539 3.44 19.01 34.84
C ASN A 539 3.59 19.96 33.65
N THR A 540 4.70 19.89 32.91
CA THR A 540 5.00 20.88 31.88
C THR A 540 5.31 20.21 30.54
N VAL A 541 4.54 20.57 29.52
CA VAL A 541 4.75 20.14 28.14
C VAL A 541 4.92 21.37 27.25
N ASP A 542 5.94 21.31 26.42
CA ASP A 542 6.30 22.30 25.40
C ASP A 542 5.65 21.92 24.08
N LEU A 543 4.87 22.82 23.48
CA LEU A 543 4.14 22.63 22.23
C LEU A 543 4.62 23.63 21.18
N ALA A 544 4.81 23.15 19.95
CA ALA A 544 5.12 23.99 18.79
C ALA A 544 4.49 23.38 17.53
N TRP A 545 4.12 24.22 16.56
CA TRP A 545 3.54 23.81 15.28
C TRP A 545 3.91 24.78 14.15
N ASP A 546 3.55 24.46 12.92
CA ASP A 546 3.75 25.36 11.78
C ASP A 546 2.71 26.49 11.78
N GLU A 547 3.14 27.71 11.45
CA GLU A 547 2.26 28.86 11.36
C GLU A 547 1.24 28.71 10.21
N SER A 548 -0.05 28.76 10.54
CA SER A 548 -1.15 28.80 9.56
C SER A 548 -1.27 30.21 8.96
N PRO A 549 -1.12 30.38 7.63
CA PRO A 549 -1.19 31.70 7.01
C PRO A 549 -2.57 32.37 7.19
N GLY A 550 -2.56 33.65 7.55
CA GLY A 550 -3.78 34.47 7.54
C GLY A 550 -4.75 34.25 8.70
N VAL A 551 -4.38 33.46 9.71
CA VAL A 551 -5.18 33.24 10.92
C VAL A 551 -4.93 34.32 11.97
N ASP A 552 -5.85 34.43 12.94
CA ASP A 552 -5.75 35.34 14.09
C ASP A 552 -5.13 34.67 15.33
N GLY A 553 -5.20 33.34 15.40
CA GLY A 553 -4.56 32.57 16.46
C GLY A 553 -4.94 31.09 16.44
N TYR A 554 -4.69 30.42 17.57
CA TYR A 554 -4.86 29.00 17.77
C TYR A 554 -5.56 28.68 19.09
N LEU A 555 -6.46 27.69 19.04
CA LEU A 555 -7.08 27.07 20.20
C LEU A 555 -6.38 25.75 20.51
N ILE A 556 -6.02 25.54 21.78
CA ILE A 556 -5.29 24.37 22.24
C ILE A 556 -6.22 23.54 23.10
N PHE A 557 -6.42 22.29 22.70
CA PHE A 557 -7.15 21.30 23.47
C PHE A 557 -6.22 20.15 23.88
N ARG A 558 -6.51 19.54 25.02
CA ARG A 558 -5.75 18.42 25.56
C ARG A 558 -6.69 17.32 26.02
N LYS A 559 -6.37 16.08 25.68
CA LYS A 559 -7.00 14.87 26.19
C LYS A 559 -5.95 14.04 26.94
N ILE A 560 -6.31 13.43 28.06
CA ILE A 560 -5.46 12.41 28.70
C ILE A 560 -5.92 11.02 28.30
N ASP A 561 -5.08 10.00 28.50
CA ASP A 561 -5.47 8.60 28.24
C ASP A 561 -6.80 8.26 28.94
N ARG A 562 -7.81 7.85 28.16
CA ARG A 562 -9.21 7.60 28.58
C ARG A 562 -9.94 8.78 29.25
N GLY A 563 -9.48 10.01 29.07
CA GLY A 563 -10.12 11.25 29.56
C GLY A 563 -10.95 11.95 28.48
N GLN A 564 -11.65 13.02 28.85
CA GLN A 564 -12.36 13.89 27.89
C GLN A 564 -11.42 14.96 27.30
N LEU A 565 -11.82 15.55 26.18
CA LEU A 565 -11.11 16.67 25.57
C LEU A 565 -11.34 17.95 26.39
N GLU A 566 -10.27 18.57 26.86
CA GLU A 566 -10.29 19.78 27.69
C GLU A 566 -9.71 20.97 26.92
N TYR A 567 -10.35 22.13 26.99
CA TYR A 567 -9.76 23.39 26.53
C TYR A 567 -8.59 23.77 27.44
N VAL A 568 -7.43 24.06 26.86
CA VAL A 568 -6.21 24.45 27.59
C VAL A 568 -6.05 25.96 27.56
N TYR A 569 -5.90 26.53 26.36
CA TYR A 569 -5.61 27.95 26.18
C TYR A 569 -5.79 28.39 24.72
N MET A 570 -5.76 29.70 24.51
CA MET A 570 -5.76 30.35 23.20
C MET A 570 -4.52 31.22 23.07
N VAL A 571 -3.85 31.15 21.92
CA VAL A 571 -2.60 31.88 21.63
C VAL A 571 -2.66 32.49 20.25
N ASP A 572 -1.90 33.57 20.03
CA ASP A 572 -1.70 34.20 18.72
C ASP A 572 -0.44 33.69 17.99
N GLU A 573 0.51 33.13 18.74
CA GLU A 573 1.77 32.58 18.22
C GLU A 573 1.72 31.05 18.07
N PRO A 574 2.52 30.44 17.14
CA PRO A 574 2.50 29.01 16.86
C PRO A 574 3.27 28.15 17.89
N TYR A 575 3.20 28.55 19.16
CA TYR A 575 3.92 27.93 20.26
C TYR A 575 3.20 28.16 21.59
N TYR A 576 3.21 27.14 22.45
CA TYR A 576 2.66 27.25 23.80
C TYR A 576 3.33 26.28 24.78
N VAL A 577 3.37 26.65 26.07
CA VAL A 577 3.84 25.73 27.11
C VAL A 577 2.71 25.43 28.08
N ASP A 578 2.14 24.24 27.99
CA ASP A 578 1.17 23.75 28.96
C ASP A 578 1.89 23.50 30.29
N ARG A 579 1.55 24.30 31.31
CA ARG A 579 2.13 24.22 32.66
C ARG A 579 1.30 23.37 33.63
N ASN A 580 0.20 22.82 33.15
CA ASN A 580 -0.78 22.06 33.92
C ASN A 580 -0.96 20.66 33.33
N ALA A 581 0.00 20.17 32.54
CA ALA A 581 -0.02 18.83 31.98
C ALA A 581 -0.08 17.78 33.10
N LYS A 582 -0.78 16.66 32.85
CA LYS A 582 -0.90 15.59 33.85
C LYS A 582 0.36 14.71 33.82
N ASN A 583 0.95 14.52 34.99
CA ASN A 583 2.10 13.64 35.13
C ASN A 583 1.73 12.18 34.98
N ASP A 584 2.72 11.37 34.60
CA ASP A 584 2.66 9.90 34.57
C ASP A 584 1.54 9.32 33.69
N THR A 585 0.94 10.15 32.82
CA THR A 585 -0.03 9.77 31.78
C THR A 585 0.28 10.48 30.47
N TRP A 586 -0.19 9.94 29.34
CA TRP A 586 -0.09 10.59 28.05
C TRP A 586 -1.05 11.78 27.99
N ASN A 587 -0.53 12.93 27.58
CA ASN A 587 -1.30 14.12 27.25
C ASN A 587 -1.26 14.24 25.73
N TYR A 588 -2.42 14.15 25.09
CA TYR A 588 -2.63 14.29 23.66
C TYR A 588 -3.16 15.70 23.37
N TYR A 589 -2.50 16.45 22.50
CA TYR A 589 -2.80 17.84 22.21
C TYR A 589 -3.33 17.98 20.78
N PHE A 590 -4.42 18.73 20.64
CA PHE A 590 -5.07 19.05 19.38
C PHE A 590 -5.09 20.56 19.23
N ILE A 591 -4.62 21.05 18.08
CA ILE A 591 -4.52 22.49 17.78
C ILE A 591 -5.50 22.81 16.66
N PHE A 592 -6.24 23.90 16.83
CA PHE A 592 -7.16 24.44 15.84
C PHE A 592 -6.73 25.88 15.53
N SER A 593 -6.64 26.28 14.28
CA SER A 593 -6.49 27.70 13.95
C SER A 593 -7.86 28.38 13.88
N TYR A 594 -7.90 29.69 14.11
CA TYR A 594 -9.12 30.47 13.97
C TYR A 594 -8.90 31.82 13.28
N ILE A 595 -9.95 32.29 12.60
CA ILE A 595 -10.12 33.70 12.17
C ILE A 595 -11.39 34.24 12.84
N GLN A 596 -11.28 35.41 13.46
CA GLN A 596 -12.40 36.18 13.99
C GLN A 596 -12.85 37.19 12.93
N ARG A 597 -14.06 37.00 12.41
CA ARG A 597 -14.64 37.86 11.38
C ARG A 597 -15.15 39.17 11.99
N GLN A 598 -15.29 40.21 11.16
CA GLN A 598 -15.73 41.55 11.60
C GLN A 598 -17.14 41.59 12.20
N ASP A 599 -17.98 40.61 11.87
CA ASP A 599 -19.32 40.42 12.44
C ASP A 599 -19.31 39.71 13.80
N GLY A 600 -18.12 39.33 14.31
CA GLY A 600 -17.92 38.64 15.58
C GLY A 600 -17.96 37.11 15.49
N SER A 601 -18.26 36.53 14.33
CA SER A 601 -18.26 35.08 14.12
C SER A 601 -16.83 34.50 13.97
N TRP A 602 -16.67 33.21 14.27
CA TRP A 602 -15.38 32.52 14.23
C TRP A 602 -15.36 31.48 13.12
N LEU A 603 -14.29 31.47 12.33
CA LEU A 603 -13.97 30.39 11.40
C LEU A 603 -12.84 29.56 12.01
N ILE A 604 -13.12 28.31 12.36
CA ILE A 604 -12.17 27.41 13.04
C ILE A 604 -11.78 26.27 12.08
N SER A 605 -10.50 25.91 12.05
CA SER A 605 -10.02 24.75 11.26
C SER A 605 -10.54 23.42 11.83
N PRO A 606 -10.47 22.31 11.08
CA PRO A 606 -10.48 20.98 11.69
C PRO A 606 -9.30 20.83 12.68
N ALA A 607 -9.39 19.84 13.56
CA ALA A 607 -8.33 19.52 14.50
C ALA A 607 -7.04 19.12 13.77
N SER A 608 -5.89 19.57 14.28
CA SER A 608 -4.59 19.05 13.87
C SER A 608 -4.49 17.54 14.09
N GLN A 609 -3.51 16.89 13.45
CA GLN A 609 -2.99 15.64 13.99
C GLN A 609 -2.51 15.88 15.43
N TYR A 610 -2.79 14.93 16.33
CA TYR A 610 -2.45 15.10 17.73
C TYR A 610 -0.96 14.92 17.97
N ALA A 611 -0.39 15.76 18.83
CA ALA A 611 0.94 15.55 19.40
C ALA A 611 0.79 15.05 20.83
N TYR A 612 1.73 14.25 21.32
CA TYR A 612 1.59 13.70 22.67
C TYR A 612 2.89 13.67 23.47
N ALA A 613 2.75 13.87 24.77
CA ALA A 613 3.86 13.86 25.72
C ALA A 613 3.44 13.28 27.06
N LYS A 614 4.37 12.58 27.72
CA LYS A 614 4.18 11.99 29.06
C LYS A 614 5.22 12.57 30.03
N PRO A 615 4.94 13.73 30.67
CA PRO A 615 5.83 14.26 31.69
C PRO A 615 5.84 13.30 32.90
N LEU A 616 7.04 12.89 33.34
CA LEU A 616 7.18 12.06 34.54
C LEU A 616 7.27 12.95 35.78
N SER A 617 6.66 12.52 36.88
CA SER A 617 6.87 13.13 38.19
C SER A 617 8.35 13.08 38.60
N ASP A 618 8.80 14.13 39.30
CA ASP A 618 10.22 14.32 39.68
C ASP A 618 10.79 13.14 40.49
N ASP A 619 9.96 12.48 41.31
CA ASP A 619 10.37 11.34 42.16
C ASP A 619 10.58 10.02 41.40
N LYS A 620 10.25 9.96 40.10
CA LYS A 620 10.25 8.71 39.30
C LYS A 620 11.38 8.62 38.27
N ILE A 621 12.42 9.47 38.34
CA ILE A 621 13.56 9.38 37.41
C ILE A 621 14.26 8.01 37.56
N PRO A 622 14.30 7.17 36.51
CA PRO A 622 14.86 5.82 36.60
C PRO A 622 16.36 5.79 36.94
N GLN A 623 16.78 4.75 37.67
CA GLN A 623 18.21 4.53 37.94
C GLN A 623 18.99 4.18 36.66
N VAL A 624 20.25 4.59 36.58
CA VAL A 624 21.16 4.23 35.49
C VAL A 624 21.51 2.73 35.54
N GLN A 625 21.43 2.07 34.39
CA GLN A 625 21.71 0.64 34.23
C GLN A 625 23.02 0.39 33.48
N ASN A 626 23.62 -0.79 33.69
CA ASN A 626 24.82 -1.27 32.99
C ASN A 626 26.05 -0.34 33.10
N LEU A 627 26.22 0.34 34.23
CA LEU A 627 27.41 1.15 34.48
C LEU A 627 28.65 0.26 34.51
N LYS A 628 29.65 0.61 33.68
CA LYS A 628 30.95 -0.07 33.61
C LYS A 628 32.07 0.94 33.77
N ALA A 629 33.13 0.54 34.49
CA ALA A 629 34.34 1.32 34.69
C ALA A 629 35.55 0.55 34.12
N THR A 630 36.32 1.20 33.25
CA THR A 630 37.47 0.60 32.55
C THR A 630 38.73 1.46 32.78
N PRO A 631 39.82 0.91 33.33
CA PRO A 631 41.06 1.67 33.49
C PRO A 631 41.70 1.96 32.13
N LEU A 632 42.13 3.21 31.91
CA LEU A 632 42.81 3.66 30.68
C LEU A 632 44.23 4.20 30.93
N GLY A 633 44.59 4.49 32.18
CA GLY A 633 45.89 5.02 32.57
C GLY A 633 46.02 5.07 34.09
N LEU A 634 47.14 5.59 34.61
CA LEU A 634 47.40 5.64 36.05
C LEU A 634 46.45 6.55 36.83
N HIS A 635 45.86 7.54 36.18
CA HIS A 635 44.89 8.43 36.78
C HIS A 635 43.54 8.39 36.05
N THR A 636 43.36 7.41 35.16
CA THR A 636 42.31 7.51 34.15
C THR A 636 41.39 6.30 34.16
N VAL A 637 40.10 6.54 34.34
CA VAL A 637 39.04 5.53 34.27
C VAL A 637 37.92 6.02 33.33
N HIS A 638 37.58 5.20 32.35
CA HIS A 638 36.45 5.44 31.46
C HIS A 638 35.18 4.76 31.98
N LEU A 639 34.10 5.53 32.04
CA LEU A 639 32.78 5.14 32.47
C LEU A 639 31.82 5.11 31.27
N LYS A 640 30.99 4.07 31.20
CA LYS A 640 29.94 3.95 30.18
C LYS A 640 28.71 3.26 30.77
N TRP A 641 27.52 3.70 30.40
CA TRP A 641 26.24 3.15 30.87
C TRP A 641 25.14 3.19 29.79
N THR A 642 24.00 2.56 30.07
CA THR A 642 22.81 2.62 29.20
C THR A 642 22.13 4.00 29.34
N PRO A 643 21.87 4.73 28.23
CA PRO A 643 21.12 5.98 28.29
C PRO A 643 19.72 5.81 28.91
N VAL A 644 19.34 6.71 29.81
CA VAL A 644 17.98 6.84 30.35
C VAL A 644 17.21 7.80 29.45
N LYS A 645 15.98 7.44 29.06
CA LYS A 645 15.11 8.29 28.24
C LYS A 645 14.56 9.44 29.10
N ASP A 646 14.33 10.60 28.48
CA ASP A 646 13.65 11.75 29.10
C ASP A 646 14.37 12.36 30.33
N VAL A 647 15.71 12.51 30.27
CA VAL A 647 16.54 13.16 31.32
C VAL A 647 17.52 14.18 30.72
N ASP A 648 17.94 15.18 31.51
CA ASP A 648 18.83 16.27 31.05
C ASP A 648 20.32 15.93 31.12
N GLY A 649 20.67 14.83 31.78
CA GLY A 649 22.04 14.36 31.88
C GLY A 649 22.28 13.47 33.09
N TYR A 650 23.57 13.34 33.44
CA TYR A 650 24.06 12.44 34.46
C TYR A 650 25.04 13.14 35.40
N ALA A 651 24.83 12.98 36.71
CA ALA A 651 25.76 13.43 37.75
C ALA A 651 26.60 12.24 38.23
N ILE A 652 27.91 12.41 38.21
CA ILE A 652 28.89 11.36 38.50
C ILE A 652 29.53 11.64 39.85
N PHE A 653 29.51 10.62 40.70
CA PHE A 653 30.17 10.64 42.00
C PHE A 653 31.16 9.48 42.09
N ARG A 654 32.22 9.68 42.86
CA ARG A 654 33.28 8.70 43.08
C ARG A 654 33.63 8.62 44.55
N LYS A 655 33.98 7.44 45.03
CA LYS A 655 34.68 7.26 46.32
C LYS A 655 35.76 6.19 46.19
N THR A 656 36.64 6.14 47.17
CA THR A 656 37.56 5.01 47.35
C THR A 656 37.09 4.09 48.47
N ALA A 657 37.85 3.03 48.79
CA ALA A 657 37.44 2.04 49.77
C ALA A 657 37.23 2.65 51.17
N THR A 658 38.03 3.65 51.53
CA THR A 658 37.98 4.35 52.83
C THR A 658 37.58 5.83 52.72
N GLY A 659 37.44 6.35 51.49
CA GLY A 659 37.11 7.74 51.22
C GLY A 659 35.61 8.06 51.33
N LYS A 660 35.28 9.36 51.38
CA LYS A 660 33.91 9.85 51.26
C LYS A 660 33.48 9.88 49.79
N LEU A 661 32.16 9.95 49.56
CA LEU A 661 31.61 10.16 48.23
C LEU A 661 31.85 11.61 47.79
N GLU A 662 32.48 11.78 46.63
CA GLU A 662 32.88 13.06 46.06
C GLU A 662 32.19 13.27 44.72
N TYR A 663 31.80 14.52 44.46
CA TYR A 663 31.31 14.95 43.16
C TYR A 663 32.46 14.97 42.15
N VAL A 664 32.26 14.38 40.97
CA VAL A 664 33.25 14.35 39.89
C VAL A 664 32.87 15.33 38.79
N TYR A 665 31.71 15.10 38.15
CA TYR A 665 31.31 15.85 36.97
C TYR A 665 29.82 15.66 36.63
N VAL A 666 29.25 16.57 35.82
CA VAL A 666 27.95 16.40 35.16
C VAL A 666 28.12 16.37 33.64
N THR A 667 27.46 15.44 32.98
CA THR A 667 27.56 15.27 31.53
C THR A 667 26.18 14.98 30.92
N PRO A 668 25.87 15.51 29.72
CA PRO A 668 24.67 15.10 28.99
C PRO A 668 24.84 13.69 28.36
N ASN A 669 26.08 13.21 28.23
CA ASN A 669 26.40 11.97 27.54
C ASN A 669 26.35 10.75 28.47
N SER A 670 26.01 9.58 27.93
CA SER A 670 26.01 8.29 28.64
C SER A 670 27.40 7.66 28.85
N SER A 671 28.44 8.48 28.79
CA SER A 671 29.82 8.09 29.05
C SER A 671 30.65 9.27 29.54
N TYR A 672 31.73 8.98 30.28
CA TYR A 672 32.64 9.98 30.82
C TYR A 672 34.01 9.36 31.11
N THR A 673 35.09 10.14 30.97
CA THR A 673 36.43 9.69 31.35
C THR A 673 36.91 10.53 32.53
N ASP A 674 37.01 9.90 33.71
CA ASP A 674 37.65 10.49 34.88
C ASP A 674 39.16 10.43 34.70
N THR A 675 39.81 11.58 34.54
CA THR A 675 41.26 11.74 34.36
C THR A 675 42.00 12.02 35.67
N ASN A 676 41.28 12.07 36.79
CA ASN A 676 41.80 12.32 38.12
C ASN A 676 41.49 11.17 39.09
N ALA A 677 41.31 9.95 38.57
CA ALA A 677 41.09 8.74 39.35
C ALA A 677 42.31 8.43 40.23
N ILE A 678 42.06 7.88 41.42
CA ILE A 678 43.11 7.64 42.43
C ILE A 678 43.87 6.36 42.08
N SER A 679 45.18 6.45 41.88
CA SER A 679 45.99 5.43 41.19
C SER A 679 46.26 4.14 41.97
N ASP A 680 46.35 4.20 43.29
CA ASP A 680 46.84 3.11 44.13
C ASP A 680 45.73 2.29 44.79
N GLU A 681 44.46 2.63 44.56
CA GLU A 681 43.28 1.94 45.08
C GLU A 681 42.11 1.83 44.08
N TYR A 682 41.06 1.11 44.46
CA TYR A 682 39.85 0.99 43.64
C TYR A 682 39.01 2.26 43.76
N ASN A 683 38.58 2.79 42.62
CA ASN A 683 37.65 3.91 42.53
C ASN A 683 36.25 3.34 42.25
N PHE A 684 35.28 3.65 43.11
CA PHE A 684 33.89 3.22 43.01
C PHE A 684 33.04 4.40 42.52
N TYR A 685 32.38 4.24 41.39
CA TYR A 685 31.62 5.26 40.69
C TYR A 685 30.12 5.01 40.80
N PHE A 686 29.38 6.09 41.05
CA PHE A 686 27.92 6.14 41.13
C PHE A 686 27.42 7.18 40.14
N VAL A 687 26.39 6.85 39.37
CA VAL A 687 25.82 7.77 38.37
C VAL A 687 24.34 7.96 38.65
N PHE A 688 23.91 9.22 38.71
CA PHE A 688 22.52 9.61 38.87
C PHE A 688 22.06 10.25 37.56
N ALA A 689 20.98 9.74 36.97
CA ALA A 689 20.28 10.51 35.95
C ALA A 689 19.62 11.72 36.62
N TYR A 690 19.59 12.89 35.97
CA TYR A 690 19.00 14.09 36.56
C TYR A 690 18.13 14.87 35.57
N ARG A 691 17.25 15.70 36.13
CA ARG A 691 16.57 16.79 35.41
C ARG A 691 16.84 18.13 36.07
N ARG A 692 16.73 19.22 35.33
CA ARG A 692 16.86 20.59 35.79
C ARG A 692 15.47 21.13 36.13
N ALA A 693 15.26 21.49 37.39
CA ALA A 693 14.07 22.24 37.78
C ALA A 693 14.11 23.67 37.21
N LYS A 694 12.96 24.35 37.17
CA LYS A 694 12.85 25.76 36.75
C LYS A 694 13.74 26.72 37.56
N SER A 695 14.08 26.36 38.80
CA SER A 695 15.02 27.09 39.66
C SER A 695 16.49 26.92 39.25
N GLY A 696 16.79 26.08 38.25
CA GLY A 696 18.14 25.66 37.87
C GLY A 696 18.71 24.53 38.72
N GLN A 697 17.98 24.07 39.74
CA GLN A 697 18.42 22.99 40.64
C GLN A 697 18.41 21.62 39.93
N LEU A 698 19.43 20.81 40.18
CA LEU A 698 19.49 19.42 39.71
C LEU A 698 18.65 18.52 40.60
N VAL A 699 17.64 17.89 40.03
CA VAL A 699 16.82 16.84 40.66
C VAL A 699 17.41 15.50 40.25
N LEU A 700 18.04 14.81 41.19
CA LEU A 700 18.68 13.51 40.96
C LEU A 700 17.67 12.38 41.09
N GLY A 701 17.70 11.44 40.15
CA GLY A 701 16.96 10.18 40.22
C GLY A 701 17.60 9.16 41.17
N ALA A 702 17.16 7.91 41.07
CA ALA A 702 17.71 6.83 41.87
C ALA A 702 19.19 6.55 41.54
N VAL A 703 19.99 6.23 42.57
CA VAL A 703 21.42 5.92 42.44
C VAL A 703 21.64 4.65 41.61
N SER A 704 22.61 4.66 40.70
CA SER A 704 23.01 3.45 39.97
C SER A 704 23.60 2.38 40.91
N GLN A 705 23.60 1.12 40.45
CA GLN A 705 24.61 0.19 40.95
C GLN A 705 26.01 0.75 40.65
N TYR A 706 26.93 0.62 41.59
CA TYR A 706 28.27 1.18 41.42
C TYR A 706 29.09 0.32 40.46
N ALA A 707 29.94 0.97 39.66
CA ALA A 707 31.02 0.30 38.95
C ALA A 707 32.35 0.67 39.60
N TYR A 708 33.37 -0.16 39.44
CA TYR A 708 34.67 0.13 40.01
C TYR A 708 35.81 -0.29 39.10
N ALA A 709 36.88 0.49 39.15
CA ALA A 709 38.12 0.17 38.48
C ALA A 709 39.30 0.65 39.34
N LYS A 710 40.38 -0.13 39.32
CA LYS A 710 41.68 0.34 39.81
C LYS A 710 42.46 0.84 38.60
N PRO A 711 42.85 2.13 38.55
CA PRO A 711 43.69 2.65 37.48
C PRO A 711 44.94 1.80 37.29
N SER A 712 45.30 1.56 36.03
CA SER A 712 46.45 0.74 35.65
C SER A 712 47.05 1.28 34.37
N LEU A 713 48.34 1.04 34.17
CA LEU A 713 48.99 1.38 32.91
C LEU A 713 48.32 0.65 31.74
N PRO A 714 48.36 1.19 30.52
CA PRO A 714 48.01 0.40 29.35
C PRO A 714 49.08 -0.67 29.09
N ASP A 715 48.67 -1.80 28.53
CA ASP A 715 49.55 -2.88 28.08
C ASP A 715 50.54 -2.38 27.00
N VAL A 716 51.72 -2.99 26.90
CA VAL A 716 52.68 -2.62 25.83
C VAL A 716 52.13 -2.98 24.45
N THR A 717 52.42 -2.15 23.45
CA THR A 717 52.02 -2.38 22.05
C THR A 717 53.24 -2.70 21.18
N ARG A 718 53.02 -3.32 20.01
CA ARG A 718 54.06 -3.74 19.04
C ARG A 718 55.18 -4.60 19.63
N LEU A 719 54.84 -5.45 20.60
CA LEU A 719 55.75 -6.40 21.21
C LEU A 719 56.17 -7.47 20.19
N ARG A 720 57.47 -7.56 19.90
CA ARG A 720 58.03 -8.47 18.88
C ARG A 720 59.45 -8.91 19.23
N THR A 721 59.86 -10.04 18.67
CA THR A 721 61.20 -10.62 18.78
C THR A 721 61.98 -10.51 17.47
N ASN A 722 63.31 -10.56 17.57
CA ASN A 722 64.21 -10.75 16.43
C ASN A 722 65.40 -11.62 16.88
N LEU A 723 65.64 -12.74 16.20
CA LEU A 723 66.76 -13.63 16.46
C LEU A 723 67.99 -13.14 15.67
N GLY A 724 69.13 -12.98 16.34
CA GLY A 724 70.40 -12.66 15.69
C GLY A 724 71.59 -13.34 16.36
N ASP A 725 72.79 -13.12 15.83
CA ASP A 725 74.03 -13.84 16.21
C ASP A 725 74.39 -13.75 17.71
N ARG A 726 73.84 -12.77 18.42
CA ARG A 726 74.08 -12.52 19.85
C ARG A 726 72.93 -12.95 20.77
N GLY A 727 71.84 -13.50 20.24
CA GLY A 727 70.65 -13.92 21.00
C GLY A 727 69.32 -13.36 20.48
N VAL A 728 68.26 -13.40 21.30
CA VAL A 728 66.91 -12.95 20.91
C VAL A 728 66.65 -11.53 21.44
N THR A 729 66.45 -10.57 20.54
CA THR A 729 66.07 -9.20 20.90
C THR A 729 64.56 -9.03 20.96
N VAL A 730 64.02 -8.65 22.12
CA VAL A 730 62.60 -8.29 22.34
C VAL A 730 62.45 -6.76 22.25
N ARG A 731 61.46 -6.27 21.51
CA ARG A 731 61.18 -4.84 21.28
C ARG A 731 59.70 -4.51 21.49
N TRP A 732 59.39 -3.33 22.03
CA TRP A 732 58.02 -2.85 22.25
C TRP A 732 57.94 -1.33 22.08
N ASN A 733 56.73 -0.78 22.05
CA ASN A 733 56.51 0.68 22.06
C ASN A 733 56.55 1.26 23.47
N ARG A 734 56.93 2.54 23.58
CA ARG A 734 56.87 3.29 24.84
C ARG A 734 55.44 3.35 25.39
N VAL A 735 55.33 3.25 26.70
CA VAL A 735 54.13 3.51 27.50
C VAL A 735 54.43 4.79 28.27
N THR A 736 53.65 5.84 28.01
CA THR A 736 53.98 7.22 28.40
C THR A 736 54.22 7.38 29.91
N GLU A 737 53.37 6.76 30.72
CA GLU A 737 53.36 6.86 32.19
C GLU A 737 54.20 5.78 32.90
N ALA A 738 54.88 4.90 32.15
CA ALA A 738 55.69 3.83 32.74
C ALA A 738 57.08 4.32 33.15
N ASP A 739 57.53 3.94 34.34
CA ASP A 739 58.91 4.14 34.83
C ASP A 739 59.89 3.13 34.23
N GLY A 740 59.38 2.06 33.65
CA GLY A 740 60.14 1.02 32.98
C GLY A 740 59.32 -0.21 32.68
N TYR A 741 60.01 -1.30 32.37
CA TYR A 741 59.41 -2.56 31.95
C TYR A 741 60.07 -3.74 32.65
N VAL A 742 59.26 -4.71 33.04
CA VAL A 742 59.70 -6.01 33.54
C VAL A 742 59.53 -7.04 32.43
N ILE A 743 60.61 -7.74 32.12
CA ILE A 743 60.65 -8.76 31.08
C ILE A 743 60.68 -10.14 31.73
N TYR A 744 59.75 -10.98 31.34
CA TYR A 744 59.69 -12.39 31.71
C TYR A 744 59.88 -13.27 30.48
N ARG A 745 60.40 -14.48 30.69
CA ARG A 745 60.50 -15.52 29.68
C ARG A 745 59.82 -16.79 30.19
N LYS A 746 59.19 -17.52 29.28
CA LYS A 746 58.72 -18.90 29.51
C LYS A 746 59.19 -19.76 28.35
N VAL A 747 59.88 -20.86 28.61
CA VAL A 747 60.27 -21.81 27.56
C VAL A 747 59.12 -22.78 27.34
N ASP A 748 58.96 -23.26 26.11
CA ASP A 748 57.96 -24.26 25.78
C ASP A 748 58.12 -25.53 26.64
N GLY A 749 57.01 -26.04 27.18
CA GLY A 749 57.00 -27.11 28.18
C GLY A 749 57.21 -26.69 29.64
N GLU A 750 57.66 -25.46 29.93
CA GLU A 750 57.77 -24.97 31.31
C GLU A 750 56.42 -24.51 31.88
N LYS A 751 56.21 -24.67 33.18
CA LYS A 751 54.98 -24.21 33.85
C LYS A 751 55.02 -22.73 34.26
N ASN A 752 56.19 -22.24 34.66
CA ASN A 752 56.33 -20.93 35.31
C ASN A 752 57.01 -19.90 34.42
N LEU A 753 56.64 -18.63 34.60
CA LEU A 753 57.34 -17.49 34.04
C LEU A 753 58.64 -17.26 34.83
N THR A 754 59.75 -17.11 34.11
CA THR A 754 61.05 -16.75 34.67
C THR A 754 61.28 -15.25 34.51
N TYR A 755 61.59 -14.56 35.60
CA TYR A 755 62.04 -13.17 35.55
C TYR A 755 63.39 -13.09 34.82
N MET A 756 63.48 -12.23 33.81
CA MET A 756 64.71 -12.06 33.05
C MET A 756 65.42 -10.77 33.44
N TYR A 757 64.72 -9.65 33.33
CA TYR A 757 65.34 -8.34 33.51
C TYR A 757 64.32 -7.23 33.74
N THR A 758 64.78 -6.14 34.35
CA THR A 758 64.01 -4.88 34.47
C THR A 758 64.79 -3.78 33.75
N VAL A 759 64.12 -3.07 32.84
CA VAL A 759 64.71 -1.90 32.17
C VAL A 759 63.97 -0.63 32.55
N GLY A 760 64.68 0.50 32.60
CA GLY A 760 64.07 1.82 32.81
C GLY A 760 63.30 2.32 31.57
N LYS A 761 62.48 3.35 31.76
CA LYS A 761 61.58 3.95 30.75
C LYS A 761 62.21 4.27 29.38
N ASP A 762 63.50 4.58 29.35
CA ASP A 762 64.20 4.98 28.12
C ASP A 762 64.63 3.79 27.25
N ARG A 763 64.47 2.54 27.74
CA ARG A 763 64.78 1.33 26.99
C ARG A 763 63.51 0.61 26.53
N GLN A 764 63.32 0.58 25.21
CA GLN A 764 62.20 -0.07 24.50
C GLN A 764 62.60 -1.42 23.87
N HIS A 765 63.75 -1.95 24.28
CA HIS A 765 64.24 -3.24 23.84
C HIS A 765 65.15 -3.87 24.89
N TRP A 766 65.24 -5.20 24.84
CA TRP A 766 66.16 -6.01 25.64
C TRP A 766 66.57 -7.25 24.86
N THR A 767 67.79 -7.75 25.05
CA THR A 767 68.30 -8.94 24.35
C THR A 767 68.54 -10.06 25.33
N ASP A 768 67.89 -11.20 25.11
CA ASP A 768 68.19 -12.46 25.77
C ASP A 768 69.45 -13.06 25.14
N LEU A 769 70.57 -12.98 25.86
CA LEU A 769 71.87 -13.49 25.42
C LEU A 769 72.01 -15.01 25.60
N ASN A 770 71.10 -15.64 26.35
CA ASN A 770 71.12 -17.08 26.60
C ASN A 770 69.70 -17.68 26.51
N PRO A 771 69.06 -17.62 25.32
CA PRO A 771 67.76 -18.23 25.11
C PRO A 771 67.89 -19.75 25.09
N ALA A 772 66.83 -20.47 25.46
CA ALA A 772 66.82 -21.93 25.38
C ALA A 772 66.87 -22.36 23.91
N ARG A 773 67.92 -23.09 23.53
CA ARG A 773 68.11 -23.64 22.18
C ARG A 773 67.26 -24.88 21.95
N GLY A 774 66.94 -25.15 20.69
CA GLY A 774 66.04 -26.24 20.30
C GLY A 774 64.60 -26.09 20.83
N SER A 775 64.18 -24.88 21.25
CA SER A 775 62.87 -24.64 21.88
C SER A 775 62.26 -23.27 21.52
N VAL A 776 60.97 -23.10 21.83
CA VAL A 776 60.26 -21.82 21.69
C VAL A 776 60.35 -21.03 22.99
N ASN A 777 60.84 -19.79 22.91
CA ASN A 777 60.97 -18.89 24.05
C ASN A 777 59.86 -17.82 23.95
N PHE A 778 58.90 -17.83 24.87
CA PHE A 778 57.85 -16.82 24.99
C PHE A 778 58.34 -15.67 25.88
N TYR A 779 58.27 -14.44 25.40
CA TYR A 779 58.69 -13.23 26.11
C TYR A 779 57.49 -12.34 26.43
N PHE A 780 57.33 -12.01 27.71
CA PHE A 780 56.28 -11.14 28.23
C PHE A 780 56.91 -9.85 28.70
N VAL A 781 56.31 -8.72 28.34
CA VAL A 781 56.82 -7.40 28.75
C VAL A 781 55.68 -6.63 29.39
N THR A 782 55.81 -6.34 30.68
CA THR A 782 54.81 -5.57 31.43
C THR A 782 55.41 -4.23 31.85
N PRO A 783 54.70 -3.10 31.66
CA PRO A 783 55.15 -1.83 32.19
C PRO A 783 55.00 -1.81 33.72
N TYR A 784 55.85 -1.01 34.37
CA TYR A 784 55.74 -0.74 35.81
C TYR A 784 55.79 0.76 36.10
N VAL A 785 55.21 1.14 37.23
CA VAL A 785 55.38 2.45 37.85
C VAL A 785 55.81 2.28 39.31
N LYS A 786 56.56 3.23 39.85
CA LYS A 786 56.88 3.30 41.29
C LYS A 786 55.97 4.32 41.96
N ILE A 787 55.05 3.84 42.79
CA ILE A 787 54.19 4.69 43.63
C ILE A 787 54.60 4.47 45.09
N ASN A 788 54.94 5.55 45.80
CA ASN A 788 55.36 5.51 47.21
C ASN A 788 56.49 4.49 47.49
N GLY A 789 57.45 4.37 46.57
CA GLY A 789 58.57 3.44 46.67
C GLY A 789 58.25 1.97 46.35
N LYS A 790 56.97 1.62 46.13
CA LYS A 790 56.53 0.27 45.73
C LYS A 790 56.41 0.17 44.21
N MET A 791 57.00 -0.88 43.64
CA MET A 791 56.85 -1.19 42.21
C MET A 791 55.48 -1.84 41.97
N ILE A 792 54.66 -1.18 41.16
CA ILE A 792 53.36 -1.68 40.72
C ILE A 792 53.52 -2.13 39.27
N ILE A 793 53.26 -3.41 39.03
CA ILE A 793 53.27 -4.03 37.70
C ILE A 793 51.85 -4.37 37.29
N ASN A 794 51.53 -4.18 36.01
CA ASN A 794 50.32 -4.74 35.44
C ASN A 794 50.34 -6.28 35.48
N PRO A 795 49.18 -6.93 35.31
CA PRO A 795 49.13 -8.35 34.98
C PRO A 795 50.05 -8.69 33.80
N VAL A 796 50.76 -9.82 33.85
CA VAL A 796 51.79 -10.17 32.87
C VAL A 796 51.18 -10.59 31.53
N LYS A 797 50.93 -9.58 30.68
CA LYS A 797 50.47 -9.65 29.30
C LYS A 797 50.83 -8.32 28.61
N PRO A 798 50.95 -8.26 27.27
CA PRO A 798 50.95 -9.33 26.27
C PRO A 798 52.30 -10.07 26.17
N TYR A 799 52.37 -11.08 25.29
CA TYR A 799 53.61 -11.82 24.99
C TYR A 799 53.91 -11.87 23.48
N THR A 800 55.16 -12.18 23.16
CA THR A 800 55.64 -12.57 21.83
C THR A 800 56.53 -13.82 21.98
N TYR A 801 57.04 -14.40 20.90
CA TYR A 801 57.88 -15.60 20.99
C TYR A 801 59.00 -15.61 19.95
N ALA A 802 60.05 -16.39 20.21
CA ALA A 802 61.08 -16.70 19.22
C ALA A 802 61.42 -18.19 19.28
N VAL A 803 61.57 -18.81 18.11
CA VAL A 803 62.07 -20.18 17.98
C VAL A 803 63.59 -20.11 17.83
N VAL A 804 64.33 -20.79 18.71
CA VAL A 804 65.80 -20.77 18.69
C VAL A 804 66.31 -22.15 18.26
N PRO A 805 67.02 -22.27 17.13
CA PRO A 805 67.63 -23.52 16.68
C PRO A 805 68.64 -24.09 17.68
N GLU A 806 68.99 -25.38 17.55
CA GLU A 806 70.05 -26.04 18.34
C GLU A 806 71.44 -25.40 18.18
#